data_AF-G0RG36-F1
#
_entry.id   AF-G0RG36-F1
#
_cell.length_a   1.000
_cell.length_b   1.000
_cell.length_c   1.000
_cell.angle_alpha   90.00
_cell.angle_beta   90.00
_cell.angle_gamma   90.00
#
_symmetry.space_group_name_H-M   'P 1'
#
loop_
_entity.id
_entity.type
_entity.pdbx_description
1 polymer ?
#
loop_
_entity_poly.entity_id
_entity_poly.type
_entity_poly.pdbx_seq_one_letter_code
_entity_poly.pdbx_strand_id
1 'polypeptide(L)'
;MGRFLAALWLAASCVTAQSIFNLSDVSWTVSNGVNATVPGKLPSYAHIDLLAAGVIDDPIYGFNEWNQFWVQRMNWTYTSGPIKGLKSGEELTSWLVFEGLDTFCEIKLCGQKVGDTKNQFRKYTFDVSDILPKCKGDPVLSLNFGSASKIVLDISQRGDLCTLISMPVSCESLSAYMFCRVYMRKQESDFGWDWGPQFAPAGPWRPAYIVQKGKTDPVYITNTAIDIYRQGQMPNLSPDQSKPWVFNASIDYIGTLPKGSQFHVKIVDSKGHTLKEANLVGITQSDGTITGSTAINTKVDLWWPSGYGEQPLYTATLSLISAGVSKHATVTKRVGFRTIVLNLNAITEADKAKGVAPGASWKFEINGHEMYAKGSNFVPPDVFWPRVNQTKIKETFELAINSHFNMMRIWASGAYLPDWAYDLADEMGLLLWSEFQFSVAYFPATPDFLAEYEAEAYYNTRRVNHHPSLALWAGGNELEYLIYGWWLNPRNNTQLEDYETIFQQHLAKCVYANTHSISYIPSSTYHGYTSLDFNSVSPQTSRYDYMESPDAIYHDTDFYNYDGSIAFQYSGYPVGRFADEFGFPSMPSVYSWRDAIPESEFNFDSSYVRHHNRHLSGGSDFFSSSANGINQFTDSIKLWYPLPQLEDPVANFTAWTWTSQVFQADYYQAQIAFYRRGSGLPNRQMGSLYWQFNDIWVGPTWSSTEHNLRQKVAYYAAKDIFNPVIVWPFYDEATDVLEVWVVSDLWEKVSGTATFQWVDWKGNALDVGPPVHVKPARDGSFKVNFDVQPINATRLVTYPALSTFFACKNPLSNALLSISVKAGEYTHSKFFHPQSLRLSSIADPGLAMTKSLRGKTAQFKITATKGVAAWVWVDYPSTVRGYFDQNGFWLHKGESRTITFIVWDDWSSGAWINDVVLRSIYDNVDK
;
A
#
# COMPACT_ATOMS: atom_id res chain seq x y z
N MET A 1 2.12 16.21 30.30
CA MET A 1 1.48 17.42 30.86
C MET A 1 1.00 18.26 29.68
N GLY A 2 -0.26 18.57 29.45
CA GLY A 2 -1.52 18.21 30.08
C GLY A 2 -2.65 18.62 29.12
N ARG A 3 -3.70 17.79 29.07
CA ARG A 3 -5.09 18.12 28.73
C ARG A 3 -5.31 19.24 27.69
N PHE A 4 -5.51 18.86 26.43
CA PHE A 4 -6.53 19.51 25.60
C PHE A 4 -7.64 18.49 25.35
N LEU A 5 -8.73 18.70 26.09
CA LEU A 5 -9.97 17.99 25.94
C LEU A 5 -10.46 18.10 24.49
N ALA A 6 -10.90 16.95 23.95
CA ALA A 6 -11.89 16.87 22.90
C ALA A 6 -13.14 17.65 23.35
N ALA A 7 -13.19 18.93 23.02
CA ALA A 7 -14.37 19.75 23.20
C ALA A 7 -15.28 19.50 22.01
N LEU A 8 -16.35 18.74 22.28
CA LEU A 8 -17.57 18.68 21.47
C LEU A 8 -17.92 20.06 20.88
N TRP A 9 -17.91 20.16 19.55
CA TRP A 9 -18.73 21.13 18.83
C TRP A 9 -19.95 20.41 18.27
N LEU A 10 -20.92 20.17 19.16
CA LEU A 10 -22.33 20.06 18.80
C LEU A 10 -22.80 21.49 18.45
N ALA A 11 -22.55 21.93 17.21
CA ALA A 11 -23.28 23.05 16.66
C ALA A 11 -24.66 22.52 16.23
N ALA A 12 -25.65 22.67 17.11
CA ALA A 12 -27.05 22.43 16.80
C ALA A 12 -27.52 23.43 15.73
N SER A 13 -27.41 23.05 14.47
CA SER A 13 -28.22 23.61 13.40
C SER A 13 -29.53 22.80 13.34
N CYS A 14 -30.66 23.50 13.44
CA CYS A 14 -32.00 22.92 13.41
C CYS A 14 -32.19 21.95 12.22
N VAL A 15 -32.16 20.65 12.53
CA VAL A 15 -32.66 19.56 11.69
C VAL A 15 -34.15 19.77 11.46
N THR A 16 -34.59 19.79 10.20
CA THR A 16 -35.86 19.15 9.81
C THR A 16 -35.91 18.92 8.30
N ALA A 17 -36.34 17.69 7.96
CA ALA A 17 -36.81 17.20 6.67
C ALA A 17 -35.78 16.90 5.56
N GLN A 18 -34.73 16.17 5.92
CA GLN A 18 -34.37 14.97 5.16
C GLN A 18 -34.44 13.80 6.14
N SER A 19 -35.20 12.74 5.83
CA SER A 19 -35.27 11.57 6.70
C SER A 19 -34.31 10.51 6.18
N ILE A 20 -33.14 10.40 6.79
CA ILE A 20 -32.16 9.36 6.50
C ILE A 20 -32.30 8.30 7.59
N PHE A 21 -32.68 7.09 7.20
CA PHE A 21 -32.76 5.94 8.08
C PHE A 21 -31.55 5.06 7.83
N ASN A 22 -30.71 4.88 8.85
CA ASN A 22 -29.56 3.99 8.76
C ASN A 22 -30.04 2.54 8.88
N LEU A 23 -29.78 1.73 7.86
CA LEU A 23 -30.20 0.33 7.85
C LEU A 23 -29.40 -0.52 8.83
N SER A 24 -28.30 -0.01 9.38
CA SER A 24 -27.52 -0.66 10.45
C SER A 24 -28.26 -0.69 11.78
N ASP A 25 -29.25 0.18 11.97
CA ASP A 25 -30.06 0.27 13.20
C ASP A 25 -31.21 -0.76 13.23
N VAL A 26 -31.42 -1.48 12.13
CA VAL A 26 -32.44 -2.52 12.00
C VAL A 26 -31.81 -3.88 12.31
N SER A 27 -32.54 -4.79 12.95
CA SER A 27 -32.08 -6.17 13.14
C SER A 27 -31.97 -6.88 11.79
N TRP A 28 -30.92 -7.67 11.57
CA TRP A 28 -30.76 -8.47 10.36
C TRP A 28 -30.69 -9.96 10.68
N THR A 29 -31.12 -10.78 9.73
CA THR A 29 -30.94 -12.24 9.74
C THR A 29 -30.20 -12.63 8.46
N VAL A 30 -29.22 -13.52 8.57
CA VAL A 30 -28.46 -14.07 7.44
C VAL A 30 -28.81 -15.54 7.31
N SER A 31 -29.19 -15.97 6.11
CA SER A 31 -29.51 -17.37 5.84
C SER A 31 -28.98 -17.83 4.49
N ASN A 32 -28.58 -19.10 4.42
CA ASN A 32 -28.31 -19.77 3.14
C ASN A 32 -29.53 -20.49 2.55
N GLY A 33 -30.68 -20.45 3.26
CA GLY A 33 -31.92 -21.11 2.84
C GLY A 33 -31.89 -22.65 2.94
N VAL A 34 -30.82 -23.24 3.45
CA VAL A 34 -30.64 -24.70 3.54
C VAL A 34 -30.50 -25.16 4.99
N ASN A 35 -29.44 -24.75 5.67
CA ASN A 35 -29.07 -25.27 7.00
C ASN A 35 -28.45 -24.24 7.94
N ALA A 36 -28.21 -23.00 7.50
CA ALA A 36 -27.66 -21.93 8.33
C ALA A 36 -28.60 -20.72 8.31
N THR A 37 -29.04 -20.31 9.51
CA THR A 37 -29.77 -19.07 9.74
C THR A 37 -29.27 -18.46 11.04
N VAL A 38 -28.63 -17.30 10.96
CA VAL A 38 -27.94 -16.64 12.08
C VAL A 38 -28.29 -15.15 12.16
N PRO A 39 -28.09 -14.49 13.31
CA PRO A 39 -28.16 -13.03 13.38
C PRO A 39 -27.15 -12.40 12.41
N GLY A 40 -27.61 -11.40 11.65
CA GLY A 40 -26.80 -10.63 10.71
C GLY A 40 -26.45 -9.25 11.24
N LYS A 41 -25.41 -8.65 10.66
CA LYS A 41 -25.08 -7.24 10.86
C LYS A 41 -24.88 -6.50 9.56
N LEU A 42 -24.90 -5.18 9.65
CA LEU A 42 -24.62 -4.27 8.55
C LEU A 42 -23.71 -3.14 9.07
N PRO A 43 -22.59 -2.83 8.39
CA PRO A 43 -21.93 -3.60 7.34
C PRO A 43 -21.40 -4.96 7.84
N SER A 44 -21.44 -6.00 7.00
CA SER A 44 -20.90 -7.33 7.36
C SER A 44 -20.70 -8.23 6.14
N TYR A 45 -20.14 -9.42 6.39
CA TYR A 45 -20.07 -10.56 5.48
C TYR A 45 -20.60 -11.81 6.16
N ALA A 46 -21.10 -12.76 5.36
CA ALA A 46 -21.63 -14.03 5.87
C ALA A 46 -20.62 -14.76 6.78
N HIS A 47 -19.34 -14.79 6.40
CA HIS A 47 -18.26 -15.35 7.23
C HIS A 47 -18.18 -14.71 8.63
N ILE A 48 -18.31 -13.39 8.72
CA ILE A 48 -18.27 -12.67 10.00
C ILE A 48 -19.46 -13.05 10.87
N ASP A 49 -20.65 -13.06 10.29
CA ASP A 49 -21.90 -13.32 11.01
C ASP A 49 -22.00 -14.79 11.46
N LEU A 50 -21.52 -15.73 10.64
CA LEU A 50 -21.42 -17.16 10.98
C LEU A 50 -20.41 -17.40 12.12
N LEU A 51 -19.24 -16.75 12.07
CA LEU A 51 -18.24 -16.84 13.13
C LEU A 51 -18.81 -16.29 14.44
N ALA A 52 -19.47 -15.13 14.39
CA ALA A 52 -20.09 -14.53 15.57
C ALA A 52 -21.20 -15.41 16.18
N ALA A 53 -21.86 -16.24 15.36
CA ALA A 53 -22.87 -17.19 15.80
C ALA A 53 -22.30 -18.58 16.21
N GLY A 54 -20.99 -18.80 16.08
CA GLY A 54 -20.35 -20.09 16.38
C GLY A 54 -20.70 -21.21 15.39
N VAL A 55 -21.11 -20.87 14.17
CA VAL A 55 -21.42 -21.85 13.11
C VAL A 55 -20.16 -22.31 12.38
N ILE A 56 -19.15 -21.44 12.32
CA ILE A 56 -17.84 -21.75 11.75
C ILE A 56 -16.74 -21.37 12.76
N ASP A 57 -15.59 -22.04 12.66
CA ASP A 57 -14.38 -21.68 13.41
C ASP A 57 -13.68 -20.47 12.76
N ASP A 58 -12.63 -19.94 13.40
CA ASP A 58 -11.87 -18.82 12.83
C ASP A 58 -11.39 -19.16 11.40
N PRO A 59 -11.83 -18.41 10.37
CA PRO A 59 -11.54 -18.74 8.98
C PRO A 59 -10.04 -18.84 8.67
N ILE A 60 -9.19 -18.07 9.37
CA ILE A 60 -7.74 -18.03 9.08
C ILE A 60 -6.91 -19.05 9.87
N TYR A 61 -7.54 -19.88 10.71
CA TYR A 61 -6.85 -20.89 11.52
C TYR A 61 -6.71 -22.23 10.78
N GLY A 62 -5.49 -22.75 10.71
CA GLY A 62 -5.18 -24.03 10.07
C GLY A 62 -5.75 -24.15 8.66
N PHE A 63 -6.49 -25.23 8.39
CA PHE A 63 -7.07 -25.49 7.06
C PHE A 63 -8.48 -24.91 6.89
N ASN A 64 -8.89 -23.94 7.70
CA ASN A 64 -10.28 -23.47 7.72
C ASN A 64 -10.73 -22.78 6.42
N GLU A 65 -9.82 -22.21 5.64
CA GLU A 65 -10.10 -21.81 4.26
C GLU A 65 -10.73 -22.97 3.45
N TRP A 66 -10.17 -24.17 3.55
CA TRP A 66 -10.66 -25.36 2.84
C TRP A 66 -11.82 -26.03 3.56
N ASN A 67 -11.73 -26.21 4.88
CA ASN A 67 -12.77 -26.89 5.66
C ASN A 67 -14.10 -26.13 5.62
N GLN A 68 -14.05 -24.81 5.45
CA GLN A 68 -15.21 -23.92 5.43
C GLN A 68 -15.49 -23.34 4.03
N PHE A 69 -14.86 -23.90 2.99
CA PHE A 69 -15.03 -23.48 1.59
C PHE A 69 -16.49 -23.51 1.11
N TRP A 70 -17.35 -24.29 1.79
CA TRP A 70 -18.78 -24.30 1.54
C TRP A 70 -19.43 -22.91 1.69
N VAL A 71 -18.90 -22.03 2.54
CA VAL A 71 -19.47 -20.70 2.78
C VAL A 71 -19.47 -19.87 1.50
N GLN A 72 -18.34 -19.78 0.80
CA GLN A 72 -18.27 -19.04 -0.47
C GLN A 72 -19.02 -19.69 -1.64
N ARG A 73 -19.34 -20.98 -1.53
CA ARG A 73 -20.08 -21.76 -2.55
C ARG A 73 -21.60 -21.68 -2.39
N MET A 74 -22.09 -21.01 -1.36
CA MET A 74 -23.52 -20.81 -1.11
C MET A 74 -23.95 -19.38 -1.43
N ASN A 75 -25.25 -19.22 -1.66
CA ASN A 75 -25.87 -17.90 -1.64
C ASN A 75 -26.17 -17.52 -0.19
N TRP A 76 -26.11 -16.23 0.12
CA TRP A 76 -26.40 -15.69 1.45
C TRP A 76 -27.40 -14.56 1.35
N THR A 77 -28.54 -14.72 2.01
CA THR A 77 -29.59 -13.71 2.04
C THR A 77 -29.59 -12.98 3.38
N TYR A 78 -29.35 -11.67 3.33
CA TYR A 78 -29.56 -10.75 4.45
C TYR A 78 -31.00 -10.25 4.41
N THR A 79 -31.80 -10.55 5.43
CA THR A 79 -33.19 -10.09 5.57
C THR A 79 -33.31 -9.18 6.79
N SER A 80 -33.83 -7.98 6.59
CA SER A 80 -34.07 -7.03 7.69
C SER A 80 -35.27 -7.46 8.52
N GLY A 81 -35.30 -7.04 9.78
CA GLY A 81 -36.54 -6.94 10.54
C GLY A 81 -37.47 -5.89 9.92
N PRO A 82 -38.72 -5.77 10.40
CA PRO A 82 -39.65 -4.76 9.92
C PRO A 82 -39.08 -3.35 10.17
N ILE A 83 -38.97 -2.55 9.11
CA ILE A 83 -38.39 -1.22 9.13
C ILE A 83 -39.46 -0.23 9.58
N LYS A 84 -39.31 0.29 10.80
CA LYS A 84 -40.28 1.19 11.43
C LYS A 84 -39.90 2.65 11.29
N GLY A 85 -40.90 3.53 11.40
CA GLY A 85 -40.69 4.98 11.45
C GLY A 85 -40.55 5.66 10.09
N LEU A 86 -40.66 4.92 8.98
CA LEU A 86 -40.76 5.51 7.64
C LEU A 86 -42.05 6.33 7.51
N LYS A 87 -41.94 7.49 6.86
CA LYS A 87 -43.08 8.36 6.59
C LYS A 87 -43.87 7.84 5.38
N SER A 88 -45.18 8.07 5.39
CA SER A 88 -46.09 7.83 4.27
C SER A 88 -46.65 9.15 3.75
N GLY A 89 -46.75 9.30 2.43
CA GLY A 89 -47.40 10.45 1.80
C GLY A 89 -47.25 10.43 0.28
N GLU A 90 -48.24 10.93 -0.45
CA GLU A 90 -48.27 10.90 -1.93
C GLU A 90 -47.17 11.76 -2.57
N GLU A 91 -46.62 12.74 -1.85
CA GLU A 91 -45.57 13.63 -2.35
C GLU A 91 -44.14 13.25 -1.90
N LEU A 92 -43.98 12.09 -1.26
CA LEU A 92 -42.72 11.62 -0.71
C LEU A 92 -42.04 10.66 -1.69
N THR A 93 -40.81 10.99 -2.08
CA THR A 93 -39.91 10.04 -2.75
C THR A 93 -39.10 9.27 -1.72
N SER A 94 -38.86 7.99 -1.96
CA SER A 94 -38.10 7.10 -1.08
C SER A 94 -37.05 6.35 -1.88
N TRP A 95 -35.81 6.36 -1.38
CA TRP A 95 -34.66 5.80 -2.08
C TRP A 95 -33.91 4.83 -1.18
N LEU A 96 -33.50 3.68 -1.73
CA LEU A 96 -32.48 2.84 -1.13
C LEU A 96 -31.11 3.34 -1.58
N VAL A 97 -30.19 3.55 -0.64
CA VAL A 97 -28.82 3.99 -0.90
C VAL A 97 -27.87 2.96 -0.28
N PHE A 98 -27.08 2.29 -1.11
CA PHE A 98 -26.04 1.36 -0.67
C PHE A 98 -24.68 1.95 -1.02
N GLU A 99 -23.83 2.15 -0.01
CA GLU A 99 -22.45 2.63 -0.21
C GLU A 99 -21.56 1.54 -0.83
N GLY A 100 -22.02 0.28 -0.85
CA GLY A 100 -21.32 -0.85 -1.45
C GLY A 100 -21.97 -2.19 -1.09
N LEU A 101 -22.15 -3.04 -2.11
CA LEU A 101 -22.70 -4.39 -1.99
C LEU A 101 -21.73 -5.36 -2.66
N ASP A 102 -21.38 -6.45 -1.99
CA ASP A 102 -20.37 -7.39 -2.46
C ASP A 102 -20.95 -8.78 -2.72
N THR A 103 -21.18 -9.19 -3.96
CA THR A 103 -21.14 -8.36 -5.19
C THR A 103 -22.39 -8.56 -6.02
N PHE A 104 -22.66 -9.80 -6.42
CA PHE A 104 -23.87 -10.18 -7.13
C PHE A 104 -25.03 -10.24 -6.15
N CYS A 105 -25.90 -9.22 -6.11
CA CYS A 105 -26.99 -9.14 -5.15
C CYS A 105 -28.33 -8.88 -5.83
N GLU A 106 -29.33 -9.72 -5.56
CA GLU A 106 -30.73 -9.40 -5.85
C GLU A 106 -31.34 -8.64 -4.66
N ILE A 107 -31.94 -7.48 -4.93
CA ILE A 107 -32.54 -6.61 -3.92
C ILE A 107 -34.06 -6.72 -4.02
N LYS A 108 -34.72 -7.03 -2.89
CA LYS A 108 -36.18 -7.06 -2.76
C LYS A 108 -36.64 -6.22 -1.59
N LEU A 109 -37.67 -5.41 -1.80
CA LEU A 109 -38.36 -4.64 -0.77
C LEU A 109 -39.83 -5.07 -0.74
N CYS A 110 -40.31 -5.52 0.41
CA CYS A 110 -41.68 -6.04 0.57
C CYS A 110 -42.02 -7.17 -0.42
N GLY A 111 -41.02 -8.01 -0.71
CA GLY A 111 -41.13 -9.11 -1.67
C GLY A 111 -41.09 -8.69 -3.15
N GLN A 112 -41.11 -7.39 -3.46
CA GLN A 112 -40.99 -6.88 -4.83
C GLN A 112 -39.52 -6.66 -5.19
N LYS A 113 -39.12 -7.07 -6.39
CA LYS A 113 -37.76 -6.86 -6.90
C LYS A 113 -37.51 -5.37 -7.13
N VAL A 114 -36.40 -4.87 -6.59
CA VAL A 114 -35.93 -3.49 -6.75
C VAL A 114 -34.87 -3.42 -7.87
N GLY A 115 -33.91 -4.35 -7.85
CA GLY A 115 -32.81 -4.37 -8.82
C GLY A 115 -31.79 -5.45 -8.50
N ASP A 116 -30.78 -5.54 -9.35
CA ASP A 116 -29.61 -6.43 -9.18
C ASP A 116 -28.32 -5.60 -9.21
N THR A 117 -27.31 -6.04 -8.46
CA THR A 117 -25.96 -5.45 -8.49
C THR A 117 -24.92 -6.47 -8.92
N LYS A 118 -23.79 -6.00 -9.45
CA LYS A 118 -22.68 -6.85 -9.93
C LYS A 118 -21.29 -6.20 -9.79
N ASN A 119 -21.17 -5.13 -8.98
CA ASN A 119 -19.92 -4.41 -8.76
C ASN A 119 -19.77 -3.98 -7.30
N GLN A 120 -18.74 -4.49 -6.61
CA GLN A 120 -18.41 -4.18 -5.22
C GLN A 120 -18.10 -2.70 -4.99
N PHE A 121 -17.55 -2.04 -6.00
CA PHE A 121 -16.83 -0.78 -5.90
C PHE A 121 -17.67 0.45 -6.23
N ARG A 122 -18.99 0.29 -6.31
CA ARG A 122 -19.93 1.34 -6.67
C ARG A 122 -20.91 1.64 -5.55
N LYS A 123 -21.32 2.91 -5.49
CA LYS A 123 -22.54 3.31 -4.79
C LYS A 123 -23.76 2.98 -5.65
N TYR A 124 -24.78 2.39 -5.04
CA TYR A 124 -26.06 2.09 -5.69
C TYR A 124 -27.19 2.89 -5.06
N THR A 125 -28.05 3.43 -5.92
CA THR A 125 -29.23 4.20 -5.51
C THR A 125 -30.44 3.70 -6.28
N PHE A 126 -31.51 3.32 -5.59
CA PHE A 126 -32.74 2.83 -6.22
C PHE A 126 -33.95 3.61 -5.74
N ASP A 127 -34.75 4.12 -6.67
CA ASP A 127 -36.04 4.71 -6.35
C ASP A 127 -37.03 3.59 -5.98
N VAL A 128 -37.55 3.63 -4.77
CA VAL A 128 -38.54 2.68 -4.24
C VAL A 128 -39.86 3.36 -3.91
N SER A 129 -40.09 4.57 -4.43
CA SER A 129 -41.30 5.37 -4.19
C SER A 129 -42.58 4.64 -4.64
N ASP A 130 -42.50 3.81 -5.69
CA ASP A 130 -43.63 3.02 -6.17
C ASP A 130 -43.82 1.68 -5.46
N ILE A 131 -42.81 1.22 -4.72
CA ILE A 131 -42.82 -0.07 -4.01
C ILE A 131 -43.28 0.11 -2.56
N LEU A 132 -42.70 1.10 -1.88
CA LEU A 132 -42.90 1.32 -0.44
C LEU A 132 -44.39 1.48 -0.05
N PRO A 133 -45.23 2.23 -0.78
CA PRO A 133 -46.65 2.39 -0.45
C PRO A 133 -47.48 1.11 -0.63
N LYS A 134 -46.97 0.13 -1.41
CA LYS A 134 -47.64 -1.15 -1.69
C LYS A 134 -47.30 -2.24 -0.66
N CYS A 135 -46.42 -1.94 0.30
CA CYS A 135 -46.06 -2.85 1.36
C CYS A 135 -47.26 -3.18 2.26
N LYS A 136 -47.46 -4.46 2.58
CA LYS A 136 -48.45 -4.89 3.57
C LYS A 136 -47.81 -4.85 4.95
N GLY A 137 -47.96 -3.73 5.65
CA GLY A 137 -47.34 -3.48 6.96
C GLY A 137 -45.95 -2.85 6.85
N ASP A 138 -45.18 -2.95 7.93
CA ASP A 138 -43.82 -2.41 8.00
C ASP A 138 -42.91 -3.06 6.93
N PRO A 139 -42.15 -2.29 6.15
CA PRO A 139 -41.32 -2.80 5.06
C PRO A 139 -40.23 -3.77 5.52
N VAL A 140 -39.94 -4.77 4.71
CA VAL A 140 -38.83 -5.72 4.90
C VAL A 140 -37.94 -5.70 3.67
N LEU A 141 -36.64 -5.49 3.89
CA LEU A 141 -35.61 -5.50 2.86
C LEU A 141 -34.91 -6.87 2.86
N SER A 142 -34.72 -7.44 1.68
CA SER A 142 -34.00 -8.69 1.45
C SER A 142 -32.90 -8.45 0.42
N LEU A 143 -31.68 -8.85 0.76
CA LEU A 143 -30.49 -8.75 -0.08
C LEU A 143 -29.93 -10.15 -0.27
N ASN A 144 -30.18 -10.77 -1.42
CA ASN A 144 -29.75 -12.13 -1.73
C ASN A 144 -28.46 -12.09 -2.54
N PHE A 145 -27.34 -12.38 -1.88
CA PHE A 145 -26.02 -12.43 -2.50
C PHE A 145 -25.77 -13.81 -3.11
N GLY A 146 -25.48 -13.83 -4.41
CA GLY A 146 -25.08 -15.03 -5.13
C GLY A 146 -23.65 -15.45 -4.82
N SER A 147 -23.37 -16.75 -4.89
CA SER A 147 -22.00 -17.27 -4.83
C SER A 147 -21.19 -16.73 -6.00
N ALA A 148 -20.28 -15.80 -5.71
CA ALA A 148 -19.47 -15.16 -6.74
C ALA A 148 -18.63 -16.19 -7.52
N SER A 149 -18.03 -17.15 -6.82
CA SER A 149 -17.23 -18.24 -7.42
C SER A 149 -18.03 -19.14 -8.37
N LYS A 150 -19.32 -19.40 -8.11
CA LYS A 150 -20.18 -20.14 -9.06
C LYS A 150 -20.57 -19.27 -10.25
N ILE A 151 -20.97 -18.01 -10.00
CA ILE A 151 -21.43 -17.12 -11.06
C ILE A 151 -20.32 -16.85 -12.08
N VAL A 152 -19.09 -16.56 -11.64
CA VAL A 152 -17.99 -16.30 -12.58
C VAL A 152 -17.57 -17.55 -13.35
N LEU A 153 -17.68 -18.74 -12.74
CA LEU A 153 -17.47 -20.01 -13.43
C LEU A 153 -18.53 -20.20 -14.53
N ASP A 154 -19.80 -19.97 -14.23
CA ASP A 154 -20.89 -20.05 -15.21
C ASP A 154 -20.73 -19.03 -16.35
N ILE A 155 -20.22 -17.81 -16.05
CA ILE A 155 -19.90 -16.81 -17.07
C ILE A 155 -18.73 -17.27 -17.96
N SER A 156 -17.68 -17.85 -17.36
CA SER A 156 -16.50 -18.30 -18.10
C SER A 156 -16.80 -19.41 -19.12
N GLN A 157 -17.86 -20.18 -18.89
CA GLN A 157 -18.30 -21.27 -19.78
C GLN A 157 -19.18 -20.78 -20.95
N ARG A 158 -19.50 -19.49 -21.03
CA ARG A 158 -20.25 -18.93 -22.16
C ARG A 158 -19.35 -18.84 -23.38
N GLY A 159 -19.79 -19.37 -24.51
CA GLY A 159 -18.95 -19.56 -25.71
C GLY A 159 -18.37 -18.29 -26.33
N ASP A 160 -18.96 -17.12 -26.06
CA ASP A 160 -18.49 -15.79 -26.48
C ASP A 160 -17.34 -15.24 -25.62
N LEU A 161 -17.14 -15.79 -24.41
CA LEU A 161 -16.10 -15.39 -23.46
C LEU A 161 -15.09 -16.51 -23.18
N CYS A 162 -15.41 -17.75 -23.56
CA CYS A 162 -14.60 -18.95 -23.32
C CYS A 162 -13.22 -18.92 -24.02
N THR A 163 -13.04 -18.10 -25.06
CA THR A 163 -11.76 -17.94 -25.79
C THR A 163 -10.77 -16.99 -25.10
N LEU A 164 -11.19 -16.31 -24.04
CA LEU A 164 -10.41 -15.30 -23.32
C LEU A 164 -9.43 -15.90 -22.28
N ILE A 165 -9.52 -17.21 -22.04
CA ILE A 165 -8.67 -17.95 -21.11
C ILE A 165 -7.62 -18.72 -21.93
N SER A 166 -6.65 -18.02 -22.51
CA SER A 166 -5.46 -18.64 -23.11
C SER A 166 -4.41 -19.05 -22.05
N MET A 167 -4.70 -18.84 -20.77
CA MET A 167 -3.88 -19.31 -19.66
C MET A 167 -4.13 -20.81 -19.42
N PRO A 168 -3.08 -21.65 -19.26
CA PRO A 168 -3.20 -23.12 -19.17
C PRO A 168 -3.83 -23.64 -17.86
N VAL A 169 -4.55 -22.82 -17.10
CA VAL A 169 -5.04 -23.17 -15.75
C VAL A 169 -6.57 -23.08 -15.67
N SER A 170 -7.19 -24.11 -15.09
CA SER A 170 -8.65 -24.24 -15.01
C SER A 170 -9.29 -23.26 -14.02
N CYS A 171 -10.45 -22.72 -14.35
CA CYS A 171 -11.27 -21.88 -13.46
C CYS A 171 -11.71 -22.56 -12.14
N GLU A 172 -11.57 -23.89 -12.04
CA GLU A 172 -11.97 -24.68 -10.88
C GLU A 172 -10.82 -25.07 -9.95
N SER A 173 -9.57 -24.72 -10.28
CA SER A 173 -8.42 -25.18 -9.50
C SER A 173 -8.38 -24.58 -8.10
N LEU A 174 -8.25 -25.42 -7.07
CA LEU A 174 -7.96 -25.02 -5.68
C LEU A 174 -6.46 -24.67 -5.47
N SER A 175 -5.72 -24.35 -6.55
CA SER A 175 -4.25 -24.30 -6.59
C SER A 175 -3.66 -22.88 -6.47
N ALA A 176 -4.13 -22.13 -5.47
CA ALA A 176 -3.68 -20.79 -5.03
C ALA A 176 -4.54 -19.57 -5.44
N TYR A 177 -5.24 -19.57 -6.58
CA TYR A 177 -6.31 -18.61 -6.88
C TYR A 177 -7.19 -19.00 -8.07
N MET A 178 -8.43 -18.47 -8.14
CA MET A 178 -9.37 -18.73 -9.26
C MET A 178 -9.19 -17.74 -10.42
N PHE A 179 -8.78 -18.24 -11.59
CA PHE A 179 -8.55 -17.41 -12.79
C PHE A 179 -9.80 -16.78 -13.41
N CYS A 180 -11.00 -17.34 -13.19
CA CYS A 180 -12.26 -16.75 -13.69
C CYS A 180 -12.65 -15.44 -12.98
N ARG A 181 -11.86 -14.97 -12.01
CA ARG A 181 -12.06 -13.71 -11.29
C ARG A 181 -12.22 -12.47 -12.20
N VAL A 182 -11.69 -12.53 -13.43
CA VAL A 182 -11.79 -11.44 -14.43
C VAL A 182 -13.21 -11.09 -14.88
N TYR A 183 -14.19 -11.98 -14.66
CA TYR A 183 -15.58 -11.80 -15.12
C TYR A 183 -16.49 -11.08 -14.11
N MET A 184 -15.90 -10.41 -13.12
CA MET A 184 -16.65 -9.68 -12.09
C MET A 184 -15.93 -8.39 -11.71
N ARG A 185 -16.65 -7.51 -11.04
CA ARG A 185 -16.08 -6.34 -10.38
C ARG A 185 -16.14 -6.51 -8.87
N LYS A 186 -15.18 -7.28 -8.36
CA LYS A 186 -14.96 -7.61 -6.96
C LYS A 186 -13.45 -7.59 -6.71
N GLN A 187 -13.04 -7.41 -5.46
CA GLN A 187 -11.66 -7.56 -5.03
C GLN A 187 -11.11 -8.89 -5.57
N GLU A 188 -10.09 -8.80 -6.42
CA GLU A 188 -9.58 -9.97 -7.15
C GLU A 188 -8.86 -10.92 -6.20
N SER A 189 -8.13 -10.37 -5.21
CA SER A 189 -7.44 -11.15 -4.17
C SER A 189 -8.38 -11.92 -3.24
N ASP A 190 -9.69 -11.65 -3.24
CA ASP A 190 -10.67 -12.49 -2.51
C ASP A 190 -10.73 -13.91 -3.09
N PHE A 191 -10.24 -14.09 -4.32
CA PHE A 191 -10.17 -15.35 -5.03
C PHE A 191 -8.83 -16.06 -4.85
N GLY A 192 -8.05 -15.64 -3.85
CA GLY A 192 -6.69 -16.09 -3.58
C GLY A 192 -5.65 -15.19 -4.23
N TRP A 193 -4.46 -15.17 -3.66
CA TRP A 193 -3.26 -14.56 -4.24
C TRP A 193 -2.01 -15.27 -3.71
N ASP A 194 -0.83 -15.01 -4.28
CA ASP A 194 0.44 -15.60 -3.81
C ASP A 194 0.89 -15.15 -2.40
N TRP A 195 0.13 -14.27 -1.75
CA TRP A 195 0.27 -13.86 -0.35
C TRP A 195 -1.03 -13.97 0.47
N GLY A 196 -2.14 -14.44 -0.11
CA GLY A 196 -3.46 -14.34 0.51
C GLY A 196 -4.40 -15.53 0.24
N PRO A 197 -5.36 -15.80 1.13
CA PRO A 197 -6.31 -16.91 1.00
C PRO A 197 -7.50 -16.55 0.10
N GLN A 198 -8.26 -17.58 -0.28
CA GLN A 198 -9.44 -17.53 -1.15
C GLN A 198 -10.73 -17.68 -0.33
N PHE A 199 -11.27 -16.59 0.19
CA PHE A 199 -12.55 -16.62 0.93
C PHE A 199 -13.77 -16.17 0.12
N ALA A 200 -13.60 -15.39 -0.95
CA ALA A 200 -14.69 -14.82 -1.76
C ALA A 200 -15.95 -14.43 -0.95
N PRO A 201 -15.81 -13.57 0.08
CA PRO A 201 -16.92 -13.25 0.98
C PRO A 201 -18.07 -12.54 0.24
N ALA A 202 -19.26 -12.64 0.82
CA ALA A 202 -20.47 -12.03 0.28
C ALA A 202 -21.25 -11.32 1.38
N GLY A 203 -21.77 -10.13 1.07
CA GLY A 203 -22.56 -9.33 2.00
C GLY A 203 -22.52 -7.83 1.73
N PRO A 204 -23.30 -7.06 2.49
CA PRO A 204 -23.32 -5.61 2.37
C PRO A 204 -22.10 -5.01 3.11
N TRP A 205 -20.99 -4.88 2.38
CA TRP A 205 -19.68 -4.55 2.92
C TRP A 205 -19.50 -3.08 3.34
N ARG A 206 -20.44 -2.21 2.96
CA ARG A 206 -20.49 -0.78 3.33
C ARG A 206 -21.88 -0.41 3.88
N PRO A 207 -22.02 0.77 4.53
CA PRO A 207 -23.30 1.21 5.08
C PRO A 207 -24.41 1.31 4.04
N ALA A 208 -25.65 1.18 4.49
CA ALA A 208 -26.83 1.37 3.65
C ALA A 208 -27.91 2.19 4.37
N TYR A 209 -28.73 2.89 3.59
CA TYR A 209 -29.69 3.85 4.07
C TYR A 209 -31.01 3.79 3.30
N ILE A 210 -32.12 4.19 3.94
CA ILE A 210 -33.31 4.66 3.25
C ILE A 210 -33.35 6.18 3.36
N VAL A 211 -33.47 6.86 2.22
CA VAL A 211 -33.57 8.32 2.15
C VAL A 211 -34.98 8.69 1.69
N GLN A 212 -35.73 9.38 2.56
CA GLN A 212 -37.05 9.91 2.21
C GLN A 212 -37.02 11.43 2.07
N LYS A 213 -37.63 11.92 0.98
CA LYS A 213 -37.64 13.32 0.57
C LYS A 213 -39.00 13.74 0.03
N GLY A 214 -39.54 14.84 0.52
CA GLY A 214 -40.61 15.60 -0.15
C GLY A 214 -40.09 16.42 -1.33
N LYS A 215 -41.03 16.93 -2.15
CA LYS A 215 -40.74 17.77 -3.34
C LYS A 215 -39.89 19.01 -3.05
N THR A 216 -40.10 19.65 -1.90
CA THR A 216 -39.43 20.91 -1.51
C THR A 216 -38.26 20.72 -0.55
N ASP A 217 -37.94 19.46 -0.21
CA ASP A 217 -36.80 19.14 0.65
C ASP A 217 -35.49 19.33 -0.13
N PRO A 218 -34.35 19.61 0.54
CA PRO A 218 -33.04 19.63 -0.09
C PRO A 218 -32.76 18.35 -0.89
N VAL A 219 -31.91 18.43 -1.91
CA VAL A 219 -31.40 17.23 -2.60
C VAL A 219 -30.51 16.42 -1.66
N TYR A 220 -30.45 15.11 -1.86
CA TYR A 220 -29.50 14.25 -1.13
C TYR A 220 -28.21 14.14 -1.92
N ILE A 221 -27.09 14.51 -1.31
CA ILE A 221 -25.78 14.45 -1.96
C ILE A 221 -25.26 13.00 -1.91
N THR A 222 -24.98 12.42 -3.08
CA THR A 222 -24.48 11.05 -3.20
C THR A 222 -22.96 11.01 -3.43
N ASN A 223 -22.40 12.02 -4.09
CA ASN A 223 -20.96 12.13 -4.30
C ASN A 223 -20.55 13.60 -4.42
N THR A 224 -19.26 13.89 -4.19
CA THR A 224 -18.72 15.25 -4.28
C THR A 224 -17.29 15.19 -4.79
N ALA A 225 -17.08 15.69 -6.01
CA ALA A 225 -15.75 15.93 -6.56
C ALA A 225 -15.34 17.37 -6.27
N ILE A 226 -14.20 17.55 -5.61
CA ILE A 226 -13.51 18.83 -5.54
C ILE A 226 -12.17 18.64 -6.23
N ASP A 227 -11.85 19.53 -7.16
CA ASP A 227 -10.58 19.55 -7.86
C ASP A 227 -9.89 20.90 -7.67
N ILE A 228 -8.69 20.87 -7.10
CA ILE A 228 -7.88 22.05 -6.80
C ILE A 228 -6.59 21.95 -7.61
N TYR A 229 -6.45 22.83 -8.60
CA TYR A 229 -5.37 22.78 -9.58
C TYR A 229 -4.89 24.19 -9.94
N ARG A 230 -3.71 24.29 -10.54
CA ARG A 230 -3.22 25.57 -11.09
C ARG A 230 -3.96 25.88 -12.38
N GLN A 231 -4.30 27.14 -12.61
CA GLN A 231 -5.00 27.54 -13.84
C GLN A 231 -4.21 27.10 -15.09
N GLY A 232 -4.85 26.30 -15.95
CA GLY A 232 -4.25 25.73 -17.16
C GLY A 232 -3.52 24.39 -16.96
N GLN A 233 -3.53 23.85 -15.74
CA GLN A 233 -3.00 22.51 -15.46
C GLN A 233 -3.79 21.43 -16.21
N MET A 234 -3.07 20.44 -16.70
CA MET A 234 -3.60 19.23 -17.30
C MET A 234 -2.95 18.01 -16.63
N PRO A 235 -3.62 16.84 -16.59
CA PRO A 235 -3.02 15.60 -16.09
C PRO A 235 -1.68 15.29 -16.77
N ASN A 236 -0.74 14.68 -16.02
CA ASN A 236 0.59 14.25 -16.48
C ASN A 236 1.56 15.37 -16.90
N LEU A 237 1.14 16.64 -16.91
CA LEU A 237 1.98 17.78 -17.26
C LEU A 237 2.31 18.63 -16.04
N SER A 238 3.59 18.98 -15.86
CA SER A 238 4.03 19.87 -14.78
C SER A 238 3.35 21.25 -14.92
N PRO A 239 2.58 21.70 -13.91
CA PRO A 239 1.87 22.97 -14.00
C PRO A 239 2.79 24.17 -13.77
N ASP A 240 2.39 25.32 -14.31
CA ASP A 240 3.00 26.61 -13.97
C ASP A 240 2.62 27.02 -12.53
N GLN A 241 3.59 26.92 -11.63
CA GLN A 241 3.43 27.22 -10.20
C GLN A 241 3.12 28.70 -9.90
N SER A 242 3.28 29.60 -10.87
CA SER A 242 2.96 31.03 -10.73
C SER A 242 1.47 31.34 -10.97
N LYS A 243 0.73 30.43 -11.60
CA LYS A 243 -0.70 30.63 -11.92
C LYS A 243 -1.58 30.58 -10.68
N PRO A 244 -2.73 31.27 -10.66
CA PRO A 244 -3.67 31.18 -9.56
C PRO A 244 -4.23 29.76 -9.42
N TRP A 245 -4.77 29.46 -8.24
CA TRP A 245 -5.49 28.22 -8.01
C TRP A 245 -6.91 28.32 -8.57
N VAL A 246 -7.40 27.22 -9.12
CA VAL A 246 -8.80 27.01 -9.47
C VAL A 246 -9.37 26.01 -8.48
N PHE A 247 -10.47 26.36 -7.86
CA PHE A 247 -11.28 25.45 -7.07
C PHE A 247 -12.52 25.10 -7.91
N ASN A 248 -12.60 23.85 -8.36
CA ASN A 248 -13.75 23.32 -9.09
C ASN A 248 -14.50 22.34 -8.19
N ALA A 249 -15.82 22.44 -8.16
CA ALA A 249 -16.67 21.55 -7.37
C ALA A 249 -17.81 21.00 -8.24
N SER A 250 -18.06 19.70 -8.10
CA SER A 250 -19.13 18.98 -8.75
C SER A 250 -19.82 18.07 -7.73
N ILE A 251 -21.15 18.16 -7.64
CA ILE A 251 -21.96 17.37 -6.71
C ILE A 251 -22.91 16.49 -7.50
N ASP A 252 -22.92 15.21 -7.15
CA ASP A 252 -23.94 14.25 -7.59
C ASP A 252 -25.02 14.15 -6.51
N TYR A 253 -26.30 14.10 -6.93
CA TYR A 253 -27.42 14.16 -6.00
C TYR A 253 -28.66 13.38 -6.46
N ILE A 254 -29.48 12.99 -5.47
CA ILE A 254 -30.84 12.47 -5.64
C ILE A 254 -31.86 13.59 -5.38
N GLY A 255 -32.86 13.67 -6.25
CA GLY A 255 -33.96 14.63 -6.18
C GLY A 255 -33.89 15.66 -7.30
N THR A 256 -34.75 16.67 -7.23
CA THR A 256 -34.83 17.72 -8.25
C THR A 256 -34.25 19.02 -7.73
N LEU A 257 -33.30 19.58 -8.47
CA LEU A 257 -32.75 20.90 -8.22
C LEU A 257 -33.37 21.90 -9.21
N PRO A 258 -33.96 23.03 -8.78
CA PRO A 258 -34.54 24.02 -9.68
C PRO A 258 -33.53 24.58 -10.68
N LYS A 259 -33.98 24.92 -11.91
CA LYS A 259 -33.13 25.62 -12.88
C LYS A 259 -32.63 26.95 -12.31
N GLY A 260 -31.37 27.27 -12.56
CA GLY A 260 -30.75 28.51 -12.06
C GLY A 260 -30.24 28.42 -10.61
N SER A 261 -30.16 27.22 -10.06
CA SER A 261 -29.53 26.99 -8.76
C SER A 261 -28.06 27.41 -8.77
N GLN A 262 -27.61 27.97 -7.66
CA GLN A 262 -26.26 28.50 -7.46
C GLN A 262 -25.49 27.65 -6.47
N PHE A 263 -24.17 27.67 -6.62
CA PHE A 263 -23.22 27.13 -5.66
C PHE A 263 -22.59 28.25 -4.86
N HIS A 264 -22.58 28.12 -3.54
CA HIS A 264 -21.81 28.98 -2.65
C HIS A 264 -20.73 28.15 -1.95
N VAL A 265 -19.49 28.63 -1.94
CA VAL A 265 -18.37 27.98 -1.27
C VAL A 265 -17.82 28.86 -0.17
N LYS A 266 -17.47 28.24 0.96
CA LYS A 266 -16.66 28.82 2.02
C LYS A 266 -15.49 27.90 2.34
N ILE A 267 -14.26 28.42 2.24
CA ILE A 267 -13.01 27.70 2.51
C ILE A 267 -12.35 28.35 3.71
N VAL A 268 -12.11 27.57 4.77
CA VAL A 268 -11.47 28.04 6.00
C VAL A 268 -10.23 27.20 6.32
N ASP A 269 -9.18 27.84 6.84
CA ASP A 269 -8.01 27.13 7.36
C ASP A 269 -8.32 26.43 8.70
N SER A 270 -7.38 25.63 9.21
CA SER A 270 -7.49 24.95 10.50
C SER A 270 -7.56 25.90 11.71
N LYS A 271 -7.25 27.18 11.54
CA LYS A 271 -7.32 28.24 12.57
C LYS A 271 -8.64 29.03 12.50
N GLY A 272 -9.51 28.73 11.53
CA GLY A 272 -10.80 29.39 11.34
C GLY A 272 -10.74 30.66 10.48
N HIS A 273 -9.62 30.98 9.85
CA HIS A 273 -9.54 32.10 8.91
C HIS A 273 -10.18 31.72 7.57
N THR A 274 -11.07 32.58 7.07
CA THR A 274 -11.68 32.42 5.75
C THR A 274 -10.68 32.75 4.65
N LEU A 275 -10.28 31.74 3.88
CA LEU A 275 -9.47 31.90 2.67
C LEU A 275 -10.30 32.46 1.50
N LYS A 276 -11.53 31.95 1.34
CA LYS A 276 -12.44 32.32 0.25
C LYS A 276 -13.88 32.09 0.69
N GLU A 277 -14.76 33.04 0.36
CA GLU A 277 -16.22 32.90 0.48
C GLU A 277 -16.85 33.56 -0.76
N ALA A 278 -17.48 32.77 -1.63
CA ALA A 278 -17.97 33.25 -2.93
C ALA A 278 -19.00 32.31 -3.55
N ASN A 279 -19.78 32.85 -4.48
CA ASN A 279 -20.55 32.03 -5.41
C ASN A 279 -19.62 31.46 -6.50
N LEU A 280 -19.83 30.21 -6.88
CA LEU A 280 -19.15 29.61 -8.02
C LEU A 280 -19.73 30.14 -9.34
N VAL A 281 -18.89 30.21 -10.35
CA VAL A 281 -19.23 30.65 -11.72
C VAL A 281 -19.20 29.46 -12.69
N GLY A 282 -19.69 29.68 -13.91
CA GLY A 282 -19.69 28.64 -14.94
C GLY A 282 -20.59 27.45 -14.60
N ILE A 283 -21.71 27.72 -13.90
CA ILE A 283 -22.60 26.65 -13.41
C ILE A 283 -23.14 25.83 -14.58
N THR A 284 -22.87 24.53 -14.56
CA THR A 284 -23.54 23.54 -15.41
C THR A 284 -24.42 22.65 -14.53
N GLN A 285 -25.64 22.40 -15.00
CA GLN A 285 -26.61 21.57 -14.31
C GLN A 285 -27.17 20.55 -15.30
N SER A 286 -26.98 19.27 -14.98
CA SER A 286 -27.59 18.13 -15.66
C SER A 286 -28.50 17.36 -14.70
N ASP A 287 -29.17 16.33 -15.20
CA ASP A 287 -29.97 15.44 -14.35
C ASP A 287 -29.05 14.74 -13.35
N GLY A 288 -29.18 15.12 -12.06
CA GLY A 288 -28.43 14.50 -10.95
C GLY A 288 -27.02 15.06 -10.70
N THR A 289 -26.51 16.02 -11.48
CA THR A 289 -25.19 16.63 -11.23
C THR A 289 -25.24 18.14 -11.42
N ILE A 290 -24.50 18.86 -10.58
CA ILE A 290 -24.26 20.31 -10.74
C ILE A 290 -22.77 20.59 -10.51
N THR A 291 -22.18 21.42 -11.36
CA THR A 291 -20.74 21.77 -11.33
C THR A 291 -20.56 23.27 -11.40
N GLY A 292 -19.52 23.79 -10.74
CA GLY A 292 -19.10 25.20 -10.84
C GLY A 292 -17.69 25.39 -10.30
N SER A 293 -17.06 26.53 -10.61
CA SER A 293 -15.70 26.82 -10.16
C SER A 293 -15.50 28.25 -9.69
N THR A 294 -14.39 28.50 -9.00
CA THR A 294 -13.93 29.85 -8.64
C THR A 294 -12.41 29.90 -8.60
N ALA A 295 -11.84 31.07 -8.89
CA ALA A 295 -10.40 31.30 -8.76
C ALA A 295 -10.04 31.72 -7.32
N ILE A 296 -8.89 31.24 -6.85
CA ILE A 296 -8.27 31.59 -5.58
C ILE A 296 -6.94 32.28 -5.90
N ASN A 297 -6.98 33.62 -5.83
CA ASN A 297 -5.85 34.50 -6.15
C ASN A 297 -5.09 34.96 -4.90
N THR A 298 -5.49 34.48 -3.73
CA THR A 298 -4.83 34.74 -2.45
C THR A 298 -3.72 33.74 -2.23
N LYS A 299 -2.72 34.13 -1.44
CA LYS A 299 -1.66 33.21 -1.01
C LYS A 299 -2.27 32.11 -0.12
N VAL A 300 -1.84 30.88 -0.33
CA VAL A 300 -2.22 29.69 0.44
C VAL A 300 -0.97 29.04 1.03
N ASP A 301 -1.15 28.32 2.13
CA ASP A 301 -0.12 27.42 2.65
C ASP A 301 -0.23 26.09 1.89
N LEU A 302 0.89 25.62 1.36
CA LEU A 302 0.92 24.41 0.52
C LEU A 302 1.00 23.16 1.38
N TRP A 303 0.26 22.13 0.99
CA TRP A 303 0.39 20.79 1.55
C TRP A 303 1.66 20.11 1.02
N TRP A 304 2.41 19.48 1.90
CA TRP A 304 3.60 18.69 1.57
C TRP A 304 3.53 17.29 2.16
N PRO A 305 4.09 16.28 1.49
CA PRO A 305 4.26 14.96 2.06
C PRO A 305 5.26 14.97 3.21
N SER A 306 5.20 13.92 4.03
CA SER A 306 6.10 13.69 5.14
C SER A 306 7.56 13.73 4.68
N GLY A 307 8.39 14.43 5.45
CA GLY A 307 9.79 14.70 5.11
C GLY A 307 10.04 15.90 4.19
N TYR A 308 8.99 16.53 3.63
CA TYR A 308 9.13 17.67 2.71
C TYR A 308 8.47 18.97 3.18
N GLY A 309 7.73 18.94 4.29
CA GLY A 309 7.11 20.13 4.88
C GLY A 309 5.93 19.78 5.78
N GLU A 310 5.14 20.81 6.10
CA GLU A 310 3.90 20.68 6.88
C GLU A 310 2.72 20.22 6.00
N GLN A 311 1.64 19.77 6.66
CA GLN A 311 0.40 19.29 6.02
C GLN A 311 -0.78 20.26 6.27
N PRO A 312 -0.76 21.54 5.83
CA PRO A 312 -1.90 22.43 5.97
C PRO A 312 -3.13 21.89 5.23
N LEU A 313 -4.24 21.79 5.96
CA LEU A 313 -5.54 21.37 5.45
C LEU A 313 -6.57 22.46 5.68
N TYR A 314 -7.53 22.53 4.77
CA TYR A 314 -8.62 23.49 4.76
C TYR A 314 -9.95 22.74 4.78
N THR A 315 -10.97 23.37 5.37
CA THR A 315 -12.35 22.90 5.32
C THR A 315 -13.10 23.68 4.24
N ALA A 316 -13.56 23.00 3.20
CA ALA A 316 -14.39 23.55 2.13
C ALA A 316 -15.85 23.15 2.37
N THR A 317 -16.72 24.14 2.59
CA THR A 317 -18.16 23.96 2.74
C THR A 317 -18.87 24.47 1.48
N LEU A 318 -19.56 23.57 0.79
CA LEU A 318 -20.35 23.84 -0.41
C LEU A 318 -21.83 23.88 -0.05
N SER A 319 -22.53 24.94 -0.42
CA SER A 319 -23.97 25.09 -0.21
C SER A 319 -24.69 25.31 -1.54
N LEU A 320 -25.71 24.50 -1.81
CA LEU A 320 -26.60 24.63 -2.96
C LEU A 320 -27.75 25.58 -2.64
N ILE A 321 -27.80 26.69 -3.37
CA ILE A 321 -28.76 27.79 -3.19
C ILE A 321 -29.73 27.81 -4.36
N SER A 322 -31.02 27.64 -4.09
CA SER A 322 -32.06 27.56 -5.12
C SER A 322 -33.30 28.35 -4.72
N ALA A 323 -33.88 29.11 -5.65
CA ALA A 323 -35.18 29.73 -5.45
C ALA A 323 -36.28 28.66 -5.33
N GLY A 324 -37.10 28.73 -4.28
CA GLY A 324 -38.24 27.81 -4.07
C GLY A 324 -37.92 26.51 -3.31
N VAL A 325 -36.66 26.27 -2.94
CA VAL A 325 -36.32 25.20 -1.98
C VAL A 325 -36.28 25.82 -0.59
N SER A 326 -36.97 25.18 0.37
CA SER A 326 -37.09 25.71 1.73
C SER A 326 -35.77 25.71 2.51
N LYS A 327 -34.82 24.85 2.13
CA LYS A 327 -33.52 24.64 2.80
C LYS A 327 -32.42 24.32 1.79
N HIS A 328 -31.20 24.76 2.07
CA HIS A 328 -30.02 24.46 1.26
C HIS A 328 -29.51 23.04 1.52
N ALA A 329 -29.00 22.37 0.49
CA ALA A 329 -28.17 21.18 0.66
C ALA A 329 -26.72 21.63 0.85
N THR A 330 -26.04 21.10 1.85
CA THR A 330 -24.66 21.48 2.19
C THR A 330 -23.80 20.23 2.34
N VAL A 331 -22.57 20.29 1.81
CA VAL A 331 -21.54 19.28 2.04
C VAL A 331 -20.25 19.96 2.47
N THR A 332 -19.54 19.33 3.40
CA THR A 332 -18.24 19.78 3.87
C THR A 332 -17.21 18.73 3.55
N LYS A 333 -16.09 19.15 2.95
CA LYS A 333 -14.94 18.31 2.62
C LYS A 333 -13.67 18.95 3.12
N ARG A 334 -12.71 18.11 3.52
CA ARG A 334 -11.35 18.55 3.80
C ARG A 334 -10.53 18.53 2.52
N VAL A 335 -9.72 19.56 2.32
CA VAL A 335 -8.92 19.76 1.09
C VAL A 335 -7.54 20.30 1.42
N GLY A 336 -6.59 20.16 0.50
CA GLY A 336 -5.26 20.77 0.60
C GLY A 336 -4.86 21.43 -0.72
N PHE A 337 -3.98 22.44 -0.65
CA PHE A 337 -3.44 23.11 -1.83
C PHE A 337 -2.07 22.53 -2.16
N ARG A 338 -2.00 21.73 -3.23
CA ARG A 338 -0.76 21.15 -3.72
C ARG A 338 -0.87 20.80 -5.21
N THR A 339 0.26 20.72 -5.89
CA THR A 339 0.33 20.05 -7.20
C THR A 339 1.16 18.78 -7.05
N ILE A 340 0.67 17.66 -7.56
CA ILE A 340 1.41 16.39 -7.64
C ILE A 340 1.33 15.90 -9.08
N VAL A 341 2.45 15.59 -9.70
CA VAL A 341 2.51 15.14 -11.09
C VAL A 341 3.47 13.97 -11.20
N LEU A 342 3.07 12.93 -11.92
CA LEU A 342 3.98 11.93 -12.45
C LEU A 342 4.52 12.44 -13.80
N ASN A 343 5.76 12.90 -13.82
CA ASN A 343 6.39 13.45 -15.01
C ASN A 343 7.00 12.31 -15.85
N LEU A 344 6.38 12.07 -17.01
CA LEU A 344 6.79 11.08 -18.00
C LEU A 344 7.39 11.71 -19.28
N ASN A 345 7.75 12.99 -19.23
CA ASN A 345 8.24 13.71 -20.39
C ASN A 345 9.64 13.22 -20.82
N ALA A 346 9.95 13.41 -22.10
CA ALA A 346 11.27 13.13 -22.66
C ALA A 346 12.37 13.88 -21.89
N ILE A 347 13.52 13.23 -21.72
CA ILE A 347 14.71 13.81 -21.12
C ILE A 347 15.22 14.97 -21.99
N THR A 348 15.37 16.15 -21.38
CA THR A 348 15.74 17.37 -22.10
C THR A 348 17.24 17.41 -22.41
N GLU A 349 17.67 18.25 -23.36
CA GLU A 349 19.11 18.48 -23.60
C GLU A 349 19.84 19.03 -22.36
N ALA A 350 19.14 19.79 -21.51
CA ALA A 350 19.69 20.28 -20.25
C ALA A 350 19.91 19.14 -19.23
N ASP A 351 19.08 18.10 -19.25
CA ASP A 351 19.25 16.91 -18.41
C ASP A 351 20.40 16.04 -18.93
N LYS A 352 20.49 15.85 -20.25
CA LYS A 352 21.61 15.14 -20.89
C LYS A 352 22.95 15.82 -20.60
N ALA A 353 22.99 17.16 -20.61
CA ALA A 353 24.17 17.93 -20.23
C ALA A 353 24.60 17.73 -18.76
N LYS A 354 23.68 17.28 -17.89
CA LYS A 354 23.97 16.89 -16.49
C LYS A 354 24.33 15.40 -16.35
N GLY A 355 24.42 14.66 -17.46
CA GLY A 355 24.76 13.23 -17.49
C GLY A 355 23.57 12.28 -17.36
N VAL A 356 22.32 12.77 -17.45
CA VAL A 356 21.14 11.90 -17.46
C VAL A 356 21.04 11.19 -18.83
N ALA A 357 20.84 9.88 -18.81
CA ALA A 357 20.68 9.05 -20.00
C ALA A 357 19.45 9.49 -20.82
N PRO A 358 19.45 9.32 -22.16
CA PRO A 358 18.30 9.61 -23.02
C PRO A 358 17.03 8.81 -22.66
N GLY A 359 15.91 9.08 -23.33
CA GLY A 359 14.62 8.47 -23.08
C GLY A 359 13.62 9.40 -22.40
N ALA A 360 12.89 8.91 -21.38
CA ALA A 360 11.89 9.68 -20.65
C ALA A 360 12.10 9.63 -19.14
N SER A 361 11.57 10.64 -18.45
CA SER A 361 11.49 10.66 -16.99
C SER A 361 10.47 9.64 -16.48
N TRP A 362 10.66 9.20 -15.24
CA TRP A 362 9.61 8.62 -14.42
C TRP A 362 9.84 9.10 -12.99
N LYS A 363 9.18 10.18 -12.60
CA LYS A 363 9.40 10.81 -11.30
C LYS A 363 8.17 11.59 -10.84
N PHE A 364 8.00 11.67 -9.53
CA PHE A 364 6.98 12.52 -8.92
C PHE A 364 7.52 13.92 -8.66
N GLU A 365 6.70 14.92 -8.95
CA GLU A 365 6.95 16.33 -8.65
C GLU A 365 5.86 16.86 -7.71
N ILE A 366 6.26 17.32 -6.52
CA ILE A 366 5.38 17.95 -5.53
C ILE A 366 5.62 19.46 -5.52
N ASN A 367 4.58 20.24 -5.82
CA ASN A 367 4.65 21.71 -5.86
C ASN A 367 5.76 22.25 -6.79
N GLY A 368 6.10 21.51 -7.85
CA GLY A 368 7.16 21.85 -8.80
C GLY A 368 8.56 21.38 -8.41
N HIS A 369 8.70 20.60 -7.34
CA HIS A 369 9.98 20.04 -6.89
C HIS A 369 10.02 18.52 -7.10
N GLU A 370 11.11 18.02 -7.66
CA GLU A 370 11.38 16.57 -7.74
C GLU A 370 11.41 15.95 -6.35
N MET A 371 10.79 14.78 -6.19
CA MET A 371 10.75 14.03 -4.94
C MET A 371 11.32 12.64 -5.16
N TYR A 372 12.23 12.18 -4.28
CA TYR A 372 12.59 10.77 -4.25
C TYR A 372 11.49 10.02 -3.49
N ALA A 373 10.68 9.22 -4.20
CA ALA A 373 9.62 8.47 -3.55
C ALA A 373 10.20 7.33 -2.71
N LYS A 374 9.76 7.22 -1.45
CA LYS A 374 10.19 6.19 -0.50
C LYS A 374 8.96 5.54 0.07
N GLY A 375 8.87 4.22 -0.07
CA GLY A 375 7.65 3.56 0.32
C GLY A 375 7.63 2.06 0.10
N SER A 376 6.40 1.56 0.00
CA SER A 376 6.06 0.17 -0.24
C SER A 376 4.63 0.06 -0.78
N ASN A 377 4.25 -1.16 -1.12
CA ASN A 377 2.94 -1.53 -1.63
C ASN A 377 2.02 -1.98 -0.48
N PHE A 378 0.82 -1.40 -0.42
CA PHE A 378 -0.23 -1.72 0.52
C PHE A 378 -1.23 -2.68 -0.11
N VAL A 379 -1.47 -3.80 0.57
CA VAL A 379 -2.51 -4.76 0.23
C VAL A 379 -3.65 -4.70 1.26
N PRO A 380 -4.84 -5.28 1.00
CA PRO A 380 -5.91 -5.35 1.99
C PRO A 380 -5.40 -5.91 3.33
N PRO A 381 -5.66 -5.24 4.47
CA PRO A 381 -5.08 -5.61 5.76
C PRO A 381 -5.85 -6.70 6.50
N ASP A 382 -6.96 -7.17 5.93
CA ASP A 382 -7.82 -8.23 6.46
C ASP A 382 -8.54 -8.89 5.28
N VAL A 383 -8.84 -10.19 5.43
CA VAL A 383 -9.65 -10.94 4.46
C VAL A 383 -11.12 -10.49 4.43
N PHE A 384 -11.55 -9.71 5.42
CA PHE A 384 -12.89 -9.16 5.55
C PHE A 384 -12.88 -7.66 5.86
N TRP A 385 -13.03 -6.81 4.82
CA TRP A 385 -13.09 -5.35 4.97
C TRP A 385 -13.99 -4.79 6.08
N PRO A 386 -15.18 -5.36 6.40
CA PRO A 386 -15.99 -4.87 7.51
C PRO A 386 -15.33 -4.95 8.90
N ARG A 387 -14.25 -5.73 9.07
CA ARG A 387 -13.44 -5.76 10.29
C ARG A 387 -12.36 -4.68 10.33
N VAL A 388 -12.01 -4.11 9.18
CA VAL A 388 -10.98 -3.07 9.06
C VAL A 388 -11.52 -1.76 9.63
N ASN A 389 -10.81 -1.22 10.61
CA ASN A 389 -11.18 0.00 11.33
C ASN A 389 -10.12 1.09 11.20
N GLN A 390 -10.48 2.30 11.64
CA GLN A 390 -9.60 3.48 11.62
C GLN A 390 -8.30 3.26 12.39
N THR A 391 -8.35 2.58 13.54
CA THR A 391 -7.17 2.31 14.37
C THR A 391 -6.14 1.49 13.60
N LYS A 392 -6.57 0.40 12.96
CA LYS A 392 -5.68 -0.49 12.21
C LYS A 392 -4.94 0.26 11.10
N ILE A 393 -5.65 1.00 10.25
CA ILE A 393 -5.04 1.77 9.15
C ILE A 393 -4.18 2.92 9.68
N LYS A 394 -4.62 3.61 10.73
CA LYS A 394 -3.82 4.68 11.34
C LYS A 394 -2.49 4.13 11.85
N GLU A 395 -2.49 2.99 12.52
CA GLU A 395 -1.28 2.31 12.99
C GLU A 395 -0.40 1.84 11.82
N THR A 396 -0.99 1.30 10.74
CA THR A 396 -0.26 0.96 9.51
C THR A 396 0.44 2.19 8.93
N PHE A 397 -0.27 3.32 8.79
CA PHE A 397 0.30 4.56 8.28
C PHE A 397 1.30 5.18 9.26
N GLU A 398 1.10 5.03 10.57
CA GLU A 398 2.06 5.47 11.59
C GLU A 398 3.39 4.74 11.41
N LEU A 399 3.34 3.41 11.23
CA LEU A 399 4.54 2.61 10.93
C LEU A 399 5.21 3.07 9.63
N ALA A 400 4.46 3.37 8.58
CA ALA A 400 5.01 3.87 7.31
C ALA A 400 5.75 5.21 7.50
N ILE A 401 5.10 6.20 8.14
CA ILE A 401 5.71 7.51 8.44
C ILE A 401 6.95 7.35 9.32
N ASN A 402 6.88 6.48 10.33
CA ASN A 402 8.01 6.18 11.20
C ASN A 402 9.18 5.51 10.46
N SER A 403 8.96 4.97 9.26
CA SER A 403 9.98 4.42 8.36
C SER A 403 10.44 5.39 7.27
N HIS A 404 10.17 6.69 7.45
CA HIS A 404 10.49 7.75 6.49
C HIS A 404 9.79 7.59 5.14
N PHE A 405 8.66 6.90 5.09
CA PHE A 405 7.86 6.83 3.88
C PHE A 405 7.24 8.19 3.59
N ASN A 406 7.23 8.54 2.31
CA ASN A 406 6.46 9.67 1.79
C ASN A 406 5.37 9.21 0.81
N MET A 407 5.41 7.94 0.39
CA MET A 407 4.45 7.36 -0.55
C MET A 407 4.10 5.92 -0.18
N MET A 408 2.87 5.53 -0.48
CA MET A 408 2.38 4.16 -0.41
C MET A 408 1.58 3.88 -1.67
N ARG A 409 1.89 2.76 -2.35
CA ARG A 409 1.13 2.30 -3.52
C ARG A 409 -0.02 1.43 -3.04
N ILE A 410 -1.24 1.91 -3.22
CA ILE A 410 -2.47 1.19 -2.91
C ILE A 410 -2.75 0.22 -4.05
N TRP A 411 -2.18 -0.98 -3.92
CA TRP A 411 -2.11 -1.98 -4.97
C TRP A 411 -3.50 -2.44 -5.44
N ALA A 412 -3.63 -2.64 -6.75
CA ALA A 412 -4.77 -3.32 -7.34
C ALA A 412 -4.46 -4.82 -7.57
N SER A 413 -5.32 -5.76 -7.21
CA SER A 413 -6.73 -5.57 -6.86
C SER A 413 -7.06 -6.09 -5.46
N GLY A 414 -6.96 -5.14 -4.52
CA GLY A 414 -7.57 -5.18 -3.21
C GLY A 414 -8.96 -4.53 -3.25
N ALA A 415 -9.13 -3.39 -2.58
CA ALA A 415 -10.31 -2.56 -2.75
C ALA A 415 -9.94 -1.08 -2.64
N TYR A 416 -10.76 -0.20 -3.22
CA TYR A 416 -10.60 1.24 -3.00
C TYR A 416 -10.74 1.59 -1.51
N LEU A 417 -9.76 2.32 -0.99
CA LEU A 417 -9.77 2.74 0.40
C LEU A 417 -10.99 3.64 0.71
N PRO A 418 -11.56 3.52 1.93
CA PRO A 418 -12.59 4.46 2.38
C PRO A 418 -12.07 5.89 2.49
N ASP A 419 -12.98 6.87 2.41
CA ASP A 419 -12.67 8.30 2.60
C ASP A 419 -11.87 8.55 3.88
N TRP A 420 -12.26 7.91 5.00
CA TRP A 420 -11.56 8.10 6.28
C TRP A 420 -10.10 7.62 6.27
N ALA A 421 -9.71 6.73 5.35
CA ALA A 421 -8.31 6.29 5.22
C ALA A 421 -7.50 7.32 4.45
N TYR A 422 -8.04 7.89 3.36
CA TYR A 422 -7.42 9.04 2.69
C TYR A 422 -7.32 10.25 3.63
N ASP A 423 -8.33 10.46 4.47
CA ASP A 423 -8.31 11.47 5.52
C ASP A 423 -7.09 11.31 6.46
N LEU A 424 -6.78 10.07 6.89
CA LEU A 424 -5.58 9.81 7.69
C LEU A 424 -4.31 10.11 6.89
N ALA A 425 -4.24 9.70 5.63
CA ALA A 425 -3.08 9.96 4.77
C ALA A 425 -2.85 11.47 4.53
N ASP A 426 -3.93 12.25 4.37
CA ASP A 426 -3.88 13.71 4.25
C ASP A 426 -3.27 14.37 5.49
N GLU A 427 -3.71 13.95 6.68
CA GLU A 427 -3.21 14.46 7.97
C GLU A 427 -1.75 14.08 8.22
N MET A 428 -1.36 12.88 7.79
CA MET A 428 -0.05 12.29 8.06
C MET A 428 1.00 12.61 7.00
N GLY A 429 0.62 13.22 5.88
CA GLY A 429 1.54 13.56 4.80
C GLY A 429 1.94 12.34 3.95
N LEU A 430 1.10 11.30 3.86
CA LEU A 430 1.42 10.08 3.10
C LEU A 430 0.78 10.16 1.71
N LEU A 431 1.59 10.21 0.65
CA LEU A 431 1.07 10.14 -0.72
C LEU A 431 0.54 8.74 -1.03
N LEU A 432 -0.60 8.67 -1.69
CA LEU A 432 -1.27 7.44 -2.09
C LEU A 432 -1.31 7.34 -3.62
N TRP A 433 -0.38 6.56 -4.19
CA TRP A 433 -0.54 6.07 -5.57
C TRP A 433 -1.71 5.10 -5.55
N SER A 434 -2.81 5.45 -6.20
CA SER A 434 -4.05 4.67 -6.18
C SER A 434 -4.27 3.97 -7.53
N GLU A 435 -4.84 2.76 -7.50
CA GLU A 435 -5.05 1.96 -8.71
C GLU A 435 -6.52 1.57 -8.87
N PHE A 436 -6.98 1.51 -10.12
CA PHE A 436 -8.25 0.86 -10.44
C PHE A 436 -8.11 -0.66 -10.28
N GLN A 437 -9.17 -1.33 -9.84
CA GLN A 437 -9.10 -2.70 -9.31
C GLN A 437 -9.01 -3.77 -10.41
N PHE A 438 -7.96 -3.71 -11.23
CA PHE A 438 -7.59 -4.64 -12.30
C PHE A 438 -6.15 -5.09 -12.06
N SER A 439 -5.88 -6.39 -12.17
CA SER A 439 -4.57 -6.93 -11.75
C SER A 439 -4.24 -8.25 -12.42
N VAL A 440 -3.02 -8.36 -12.96
CA VAL A 440 -2.37 -9.60 -13.45
C VAL A 440 -3.30 -10.51 -14.23
N ALA A 441 -4.07 -9.91 -15.14
CA ALA A 441 -4.98 -10.65 -15.99
C ALA A 441 -5.38 -9.83 -17.22
N TYR A 442 -5.91 -10.55 -18.21
CA TYR A 442 -6.67 -9.96 -19.31
C TYR A 442 -8.15 -9.81 -18.90
N PHE A 443 -8.78 -8.70 -19.25
CA PHE A 443 -10.16 -8.36 -18.87
C PHE A 443 -11.09 -8.23 -20.08
N PRO A 444 -12.37 -8.64 -19.97
CA PRO A 444 -13.32 -8.48 -21.07
C PRO A 444 -13.64 -7.01 -21.35
N ALA A 445 -13.70 -6.63 -22.63
CA ALA A 445 -14.06 -5.29 -23.10
C ALA A 445 -15.45 -5.25 -23.79
N THR A 446 -16.36 -6.15 -23.45
CA THR A 446 -17.73 -6.08 -24.00
C THR A 446 -18.50 -4.88 -23.41
N PRO A 447 -19.53 -4.34 -24.10
CA PRO A 447 -20.26 -3.15 -23.64
C PRO A 447 -20.79 -3.24 -22.20
N ASP A 448 -21.25 -4.41 -21.77
CA ASP A 448 -21.78 -4.63 -20.42
C ASP A 448 -20.69 -4.54 -19.33
N PHE A 449 -19.47 -4.96 -19.66
CA PHE A 449 -18.31 -4.84 -18.76
C PHE A 449 -17.79 -3.40 -18.73
N LEU A 450 -17.63 -2.78 -19.91
CA LEU A 450 -17.19 -1.38 -20.03
C LEU A 450 -18.11 -0.42 -19.27
N ALA A 451 -19.42 -0.64 -19.30
CA ALA A 451 -20.37 0.16 -18.53
C ALA A 451 -20.18 0.05 -17.00
N GLU A 452 -19.81 -1.13 -16.50
CA GLU A 452 -19.48 -1.32 -15.08
C GLU A 452 -18.14 -0.66 -14.72
N TYR A 453 -17.14 -0.76 -15.62
CA TYR A 453 -15.82 -0.17 -15.41
C TYR A 453 -15.92 1.36 -15.39
N GLU A 454 -16.63 1.97 -16.35
CA GLU A 454 -16.84 3.41 -16.42
C GLU A 454 -17.55 3.93 -15.16
N ALA A 455 -18.60 3.25 -14.72
CA ALA A 455 -19.36 3.72 -13.58
C ALA A 455 -18.65 3.53 -12.23
N GLU A 456 -17.77 2.52 -12.11
CA GLU A 456 -16.84 2.36 -11.00
C GLU A 456 -15.77 3.46 -10.98
N ALA A 457 -15.13 3.70 -12.12
CA ALA A 457 -14.05 4.68 -12.24
C ALA A 457 -14.59 6.11 -12.06
N TYR A 458 -15.76 6.40 -12.60
CA TYR A 458 -16.46 7.68 -12.40
C TYR A 458 -16.73 7.93 -10.92
N TYR A 459 -17.30 6.95 -10.20
CA TYR A 459 -17.60 7.09 -8.78
C TYR A 459 -16.34 7.35 -7.95
N ASN A 460 -15.32 6.50 -8.08
CA ASN A 460 -14.14 6.54 -7.23
C ASN A 460 -13.21 7.72 -7.54
N THR A 461 -12.98 8.05 -8.81
CA THR A 461 -12.19 9.24 -9.19
C THR A 461 -12.77 10.48 -8.54
N ARG A 462 -14.10 10.68 -8.63
CA ARG A 462 -14.79 11.82 -8.04
C ARG A 462 -14.73 11.83 -6.53
N ARG A 463 -14.97 10.68 -5.90
CA ARG A 463 -15.06 10.52 -4.45
C ARG A 463 -13.80 11.00 -3.74
N VAL A 464 -12.62 10.60 -4.24
CA VAL A 464 -11.35 10.85 -3.54
C VAL A 464 -10.52 12.00 -4.07
N ASN A 465 -10.95 12.70 -5.14
CA ASN A 465 -10.15 13.76 -5.78
C ASN A 465 -9.82 14.95 -4.86
N HIS A 466 -10.60 15.14 -3.80
CA HIS A 466 -10.42 16.25 -2.87
C HIS A 466 -9.26 16.03 -1.87
N HIS A 467 -8.72 14.81 -1.79
CA HIS A 467 -7.67 14.44 -0.85
C HIS A 467 -6.28 14.84 -1.38
N PRO A 468 -5.54 15.73 -0.70
CA PRO A 468 -4.18 16.07 -1.11
C PRO A 468 -3.21 14.87 -1.11
N SER A 469 -3.49 13.81 -0.34
CA SER A 469 -2.72 12.56 -0.35
C SER A 469 -2.80 11.79 -1.66
N LEU A 470 -3.91 11.87 -2.42
CA LEU A 470 -4.03 11.17 -3.71
C LEU A 470 -2.92 11.62 -4.66
N ALA A 471 -2.08 10.70 -5.15
CA ALA A 471 -0.87 11.04 -5.91
C ALA A 471 -0.98 10.69 -7.40
N LEU A 472 -1.66 9.59 -7.72
CA LEU A 472 -1.71 8.99 -9.05
C LEU A 472 -2.95 8.10 -9.15
N TRP A 473 -3.52 8.01 -10.35
CA TRP A 473 -4.38 6.91 -10.76
C TRP A 473 -3.62 6.00 -11.75
N ALA A 474 -3.48 4.72 -11.43
CA ALA A 474 -3.07 3.70 -12.41
C ALA A 474 -4.25 2.85 -12.85
N GLY A 475 -4.26 2.44 -14.12
CA GLY A 475 -5.30 1.59 -14.73
C GLY A 475 -5.40 0.20 -14.11
N GLY A 476 -4.29 -0.35 -13.63
CA GLY A 476 -4.22 -1.63 -12.93
C GLY A 476 -2.78 -2.13 -12.79
N ASN A 477 -2.61 -3.25 -12.11
CA ASN A 477 -1.32 -3.84 -11.78
C ASN A 477 -0.79 -4.78 -12.88
N GLU A 478 0.48 -4.60 -13.25
CA GLU A 478 1.28 -5.47 -14.14
C GLU A 478 0.58 -5.81 -15.47
N LEU A 479 -0.08 -4.83 -16.09
CA LEU A 479 -0.83 -5.06 -17.32
C LEU A 479 0.10 -5.02 -18.54
N GLU A 480 0.68 -3.86 -18.85
CA GLU A 480 1.44 -3.66 -20.08
C GLU A 480 2.66 -4.56 -20.17
N TYR A 481 3.50 -4.53 -19.13
CA TYR A 481 4.78 -5.25 -19.11
C TYR A 481 4.57 -6.77 -19.04
N LEU A 482 3.85 -7.25 -18.02
CA LEU A 482 3.73 -8.68 -17.74
C LEU A 482 2.68 -9.35 -18.63
N ILE A 483 1.41 -8.94 -18.52
CA ILE A 483 0.32 -9.62 -19.21
C ILE A 483 0.42 -9.46 -20.72
N TYR A 484 0.53 -8.23 -21.22
CA TYR A 484 0.54 -7.97 -22.66
C TYR A 484 1.92 -8.21 -23.28
N GLY A 485 2.98 -7.67 -22.68
CA GLY A 485 4.34 -7.80 -23.18
C GLY A 485 4.89 -9.23 -23.10
N TRP A 486 4.77 -9.89 -21.95
CA TRP A 486 5.42 -11.18 -21.71
C TRP A 486 4.51 -12.40 -21.90
N TRP A 487 3.33 -12.41 -21.29
CA TRP A 487 2.46 -13.61 -21.25
C TRP A 487 1.66 -13.81 -22.53
N LEU A 488 0.99 -12.76 -23.00
CA LEU A 488 0.19 -12.82 -24.22
C LEU A 488 1.05 -12.65 -25.47
N ASN A 489 2.11 -11.83 -25.40
CA ASN A 489 3.03 -11.48 -26.49
C ASN A 489 2.24 -11.05 -27.75
N PRO A 490 2.04 -9.73 -28.01
CA PRO A 490 0.93 -9.13 -28.76
C PRO A 490 0.87 -9.42 -30.27
N ARG A 491 1.39 -10.57 -30.72
CA ARG A 491 1.19 -11.14 -32.06
C ARG A 491 -0.30 -11.39 -32.39
N ASN A 492 -1.22 -11.25 -31.43
CA ASN A 492 -2.68 -11.22 -31.63
C ASN A 492 -3.24 -9.80 -31.37
N ASN A 493 -3.97 -9.25 -32.35
CA ASN A 493 -4.41 -7.84 -32.35
C ASN A 493 -5.53 -7.53 -31.33
N THR A 494 -6.45 -8.46 -31.07
CA THR A 494 -7.68 -8.19 -30.30
C THR A 494 -7.45 -7.96 -28.82
N GLN A 495 -6.54 -8.71 -28.17
CA GLN A 495 -6.30 -8.51 -26.73
C GLN A 495 -5.69 -7.14 -26.43
N LEU A 496 -4.80 -6.66 -27.32
CA LEU A 496 -4.22 -5.33 -27.20
C LEU A 496 -5.28 -4.24 -27.45
N GLU A 497 -6.17 -4.42 -28.43
CA GLU A 497 -7.30 -3.51 -28.66
C GLU A 497 -8.21 -3.40 -27.42
N ASP A 498 -8.47 -4.50 -26.73
CA ASP A 498 -9.25 -4.51 -25.48
C ASP A 498 -8.53 -3.78 -24.34
N TYR A 499 -7.20 -3.96 -24.21
CA TYR A 499 -6.37 -3.20 -23.27
C TYR A 499 -6.47 -1.70 -23.53
N GLU A 500 -6.26 -1.28 -24.77
CA GLU A 500 -6.35 0.12 -25.15
C GLU A 500 -7.76 0.69 -24.90
N THR A 501 -8.78 -0.08 -25.24
CA THR A 501 -10.19 0.28 -25.01
C THR A 501 -10.48 0.49 -23.53
N ILE A 502 -10.09 -0.44 -22.66
CA ILE A 502 -10.35 -0.34 -21.23
C ILE A 502 -9.48 0.76 -20.61
N PHE A 503 -8.16 0.63 -20.72
CA PHE A 503 -7.20 1.37 -19.88
C PHE A 503 -6.75 2.69 -20.51
N GLN A 504 -6.64 2.80 -21.84
CA GLN A 504 -6.20 4.03 -22.49
C GLN A 504 -7.35 4.95 -22.93
N GLN A 505 -8.55 4.38 -23.14
CA GLN A 505 -9.72 5.13 -23.56
C GLN A 505 -10.72 5.33 -22.40
N HIS A 506 -11.33 4.26 -21.87
CA HIS A 506 -12.44 4.39 -20.91
C HIS A 506 -11.99 4.91 -19.55
N LEU A 507 -11.00 4.28 -18.92
CA LEU A 507 -10.52 4.69 -17.60
C LEU A 507 -9.80 6.05 -17.66
N ALA A 508 -8.98 6.29 -18.68
CA ALA A 508 -8.33 7.58 -18.91
C ALA A 508 -9.36 8.71 -19.05
N LYS A 509 -10.42 8.50 -19.84
CA LYS A 509 -11.55 9.44 -19.97
C LYS A 509 -12.20 9.71 -18.61
N CYS A 510 -12.41 8.69 -17.79
CA CYS A 510 -13.00 8.87 -16.45
C CYS A 510 -12.13 9.74 -15.55
N VAL A 511 -10.81 9.58 -15.59
CA VAL A 511 -9.89 10.43 -14.83
C VAL A 511 -9.91 11.85 -15.38
N TYR A 512 -9.64 12.02 -16.68
CA TYR A 512 -9.44 13.35 -17.28
C TYR A 512 -10.72 14.19 -17.32
N ALA A 513 -11.90 13.56 -17.33
CA ALA A 513 -13.18 14.28 -17.24
C ALA A 513 -13.50 14.77 -15.82
N ASN A 514 -12.86 14.21 -14.78
CA ASN A 514 -13.19 14.49 -13.38
C ASN A 514 -12.06 15.19 -12.61
N THR A 515 -10.84 15.27 -13.17
CA THR A 515 -9.73 15.95 -12.54
C THR A 515 -8.72 16.51 -13.55
N HIS A 516 -8.23 17.71 -13.25
CA HIS A 516 -7.05 18.32 -13.85
C HIS A 516 -5.79 18.13 -12.99
N SER A 517 -5.95 17.80 -11.70
CA SER A 517 -4.85 17.83 -10.73
C SER A 517 -4.08 16.52 -10.58
N ILE A 518 -4.63 15.39 -11.02
CA ILE A 518 -4.06 14.04 -10.82
C ILE A 518 -3.61 13.45 -12.15
N SER A 519 -2.41 12.88 -12.18
CA SER A 519 -1.88 12.16 -13.34
C SER A 519 -2.52 10.78 -13.49
N TYR A 520 -2.48 10.22 -14.71
CA TYR A 520 -2.95 8.87 -15.00
C TYR A 520 -1.90 8.04 -15.74
N ILE A 521 -1.81 6.74 -15.47
CA ILE A 521 -1.08 5.76 -16.28
C ILE A 521 -1.96 4.53 -16.52
N PRO A 522 -1.89 3.85 -17.68
CA PRO A 522 -2.78 2.72 -17.99
C PRO A 522 -2.41 1.41 -17.27
N SER A 523 -1.17 1.29 -16.78
CA SER A 523 -0.61 0.11 -16.10
C SER A 523 0.37 0.59 -15.03
N SER A 524 0.56 -0.19 -13.95
CA SER A 524 1.52 0.14 -12.88
C SER A 524 2.93 0.25 -13.44
N THR A 525 3.41 -0.84 -14.05
CA THR A 525 4.64 -0.86 -14.84
C THR A 525 4.33 -0.38 -16.26
N TYR A 526 4.91 0.74 -16.66
CA TYR A 526 4.57 1.41 -17.93
C TYR A 526 5.79 2.05 -18.59
N HIS A 527 5.89 1.95 -19.92
CA HIS A 527 7.03 2.55 -20.66
C HIS A 527 6.85 4.04 -20.94
N GLY A 528 5.77 4.65 -20.44
CA GLY A 528 5.41 6.03 -20.73
C GLY A 528 4.76 6.18 -22.11
N TYR A 529 4.53 7.43 -22.51
CA TYR A 529 3.92 7.79 -23.78
C TYR A 529 4.90 8.51 -24.72
N THR A 530 4.56 8.55 -26.00
CA THR A 530 5.27 9.32 -27.03
C THR A 530 4.62 10.68 -27.30
N SER A 531 3.31 10.79 -27.07
CA SER A 531 2.56 12.04 -27.20
C SER A 531 1.33 12.08 -26.29
N LEU A 532 0.86 13.29 -26.02
CA LEU A 532 -0.41 13.57 -25.33
C LEU A 532 -1.31 14.42 -26.23
N ASP A 533 -2.56 13.99 -26.42
CA ASP A 533 -3.61 14.77 -27.06
C ASP A 533 -4.91 14.66 -26.25
N PHE A 534 -5.17 15.67 -25.42
CA PHE A 534 -6.36 15.70 -24.56
C PHE A 534 -7.68 15.85 -25.33
N ASN A 535 -7.66 16.06 -26.65
CA ASN A 535 -8.86 16.04 -27.50
C ASN A 535 -9.12 14.67 -28.13
N SER A 536 -8.19 13.72 -27.98
CA SER A 536 -8.32 12.35 -28.47
C SER A 536 -9.14 11.48 -27.50
N VAL A 537 -9.76 10.43 -28.04
CA VAL A 537 -10.40 9.36 -27.24
C VAL A 537 -9.39 8.49 -26.51
N SER A 538 -8.15 8.43 -27.00
CA SER A 538 -6.99 7.87 -26.30
C SER A 538 -5.99 9.01 -26.09
N PRO A 539 -6.01 9.68 -24.92
CA PRO A 539 -5.20 10.87 -24.71
C PRO A 539 -3.70 10.63 -24.66
N GLN A 540 -3.28 9.39 -24.41
CA GLN A 540 -1.88 9.00 -24.33
C GLN A 540 -1.57 8.04 -25.48
N THR A 541 -0.57 8.38 -26.30
CA THR A 541 -0.02 7.41 -27.26
C THR A 541 1.08 6.62 -26.56
N SER A 542 0.77 5.42 -26.07
CA SER A 542 1.71 4.58 -25.34
C SER A 542 2.97 4.27 -26.15
N ARG A 543 4.12 4.19 -25.44
CA ARG A 543 5.42 3.91 -26.04
C ARG A 543 5.61 2.43 -26.33
N TYR A 544 5.09 1.55 -25.48
CA TYR A 544 5.37 0.11 -25.51
C TYR A 544 6.88 -0.18 -25.55
N ASP A 545 7.33 -1.07 -26.43
CA ASP A 545 8.73 -1.48 -26.59
C ASP A 545 9.57 -0.54 -27.46
N TYR A 546 9.00 0.59 -27.90
CA TYR A 546 9.74 1.54 -28.74
C TYR A 546 10.86 2.26 -27.96
N MET A 547 12.10 1.97 -28.36
CA MET A 547 13.30 2.63 -27.84
C MET A 547 13.94 3.54 -28.90
N GLU A 548 14.29 4.77 -28.52
CA GLU A 548 14.97 5.72 -29.42
C GLU A 548 16.47 5.39 -29.63
N SER A 549 17.08 4.73 -28.64
CA SER A 549 18.46 4.24 -28.71
C SER A 549 18.68 3.11 -27.67
N PRO A 550 19.76 2.31 -27.80
CA PRO A 550 20.09 1.27 -26.82
C PRO A 550 20.39 1.80 -25.41
N ASP A 551 20.82 3.06 -25.30
CA ASP A 551 21.17 3.70 -24.02
C ASP A 551 19.98 4.45 -23.38
N ALA A 552 18.82 4.45 -24.03
CA ALA A 552 17.64 5.17 -23.55
C ALA A 552 16.89 4.41 -22.45
N ILE A 553 16.43 5.13 -21.44
CA ILE A 553 15.73 4.57 -20.26
C ILE A 553 14.41 5.32 -20.08
N TYR A 554 13.31 4.60 -19.86
CA TYR A 554 11.93 5.14 -19.89
C TYR A 554 11.05 4.77 -18.70
N HIS A 555 11.19 3.55 -18.19
CA HIS A 555 10.18 2.89 -17.35
C HIS A 555 10.59 2.84 -15.87
N ASP A 556 9.59 2.61 -15.03
CA ASP A 556 9.75 2.00 -13.72
C ASP A 556 10.12 0.51 -13.84
N THR A 557 10.39 -0.16 -12.72
CA THR A 557 10.92 -1.52 -12.71
C THR A 557 10.22 -2.35 -11.66
N ASP A 558 9.78 -3.52 -12.12
CA ASP A 558 9.27 -4.62 -11.32
C ASP A 558 10.32 -5.74 -11.31
N PHE A 559 10.80 -6.15 -10.14
CA PHE A 559 11.90 -7.12 -10.05
C PHE A 559 11.81 -8.13 -8.91
N TYR A 560 11.71 -9.40 -9.32
CA TYR A 560 11.75 -10.55 -8.44
C TYR A 560 12.75 -11.58 -8.94
N ASN A 561 13.82 -11.80 -8.16
CA ASN A 561 14.77 -12.87 -8.43
C ASN A 561 15.02 -13.70 -7.17
N TYR A 562 14.53 -14.95 -7.22
CA TYR A 562 14.53 -15.86 -6.09
C TYR A 562 15.77 -16.78 -6.02
N ASP A 563 16.76 -16.59 -6.91
CA ASP A 563 18.05 -17.27 -6.81
C ASP A 563 18.93 -16.58 -5.76
N GLY A 564 19.05 -17.23 -4.60
CA GLY A 564 19.86 -16.77 -3.49
C GLY A 564 21.34 -16.56 -3.81
N SER A 565 21.90 -17.24 -4.83
CA SER A 565 23.33 -17.15 -5.16
C SER A 565 23.74 -15.82 -5.78
N ILE A 566 22.78 -15.10 -6.37
CA ILE A 566 22.97 -13.80 -7.00
C ILE A 566 22.26 -12.67 -6.23
N ALA A 567 21.75 -12.97 -5.03
CA ALA A 567 20.94 -12.05 -4.24
C ALA A 567 21.62 -10.71 -3.95
N PHE A 568 22.94 -10.67 -3.87
CA PHE A 568 23.76 -9.46 -3.62
C PHE A 568 24.66 -9.07 -4.80
N GLN A 569 24.38 -9.60 -6.00
CA GLN A 569 25.08 -9.22 -7.22
C GLN A 569 24.37 -8.03 -7.88
N TYR A 570 24.85 -6.83 -7.58
CA TYR A 570 24.23 -5.56 -8.03
C TYR A 570 24.12 -5.41 -9.55
N SER A 571 24.93 -6.12 -10.34
CA SER A 571 24.85 -6.14 -11.81
C SER A 571 23.60 -6.85 -12.34
N GLY A 572 22.95 -7.68 -11.53
CA GLY A 572 21.70 -8.36 -11.86
C GLY A 572 20.44 -7.56 -11.55
N TYR A 573 20.54 -6.43 -10.85
CA TYR A 573 19.40 -5.57 -10.55
C TYR A 573 19.07 -4.66 -11.74
N PRO A 574 17.78 -4.35 -11.99
CA PRO A 574 17.37 -3.60 -13.17
C PRO A 574 17.73 -2.11 -13.04
N VAL A 575 18.18 -1.51 -14.14
CA VAL A 575 18.48 -0.08 -14.22
C VAL A 575 17.28 0.65 -14.81
N GLY A 576 16.36 1.08 -13.94
CA GLY A 576 15.17 1.86 -14.29
C GLY A 576 15.23 3.32 -13.86
N ARG A 577 14.15 4.06 -14.17
CA ARG A 577 13.91 5.42 -13.65
C ARG A 577 13.26 5.41 -12.26
N PHE A 578 12.58 4.32 -11.91
CA PHE A 578 11.85 4.14 -10.65
C PHE A 578 11.73 2.64 -10.38
N ALA A 579 11.53 2.22 -9.13
CA ALA A 579 11.27 0.84 -8.76
C ALA A 579 9.95 0.78 -7.98
N ASP A 580 8.87 0.33 -8.63
CA ASP A 580 7.52 0.28 -8.09
C ASP A 580 7.23 -1.06 -7.38
N GLU A 581 7.93 -2.12 -7.76
CA GLU A 581 7.88 -3.43 -7.12
C GLU A 581 9.25 -4.14 -7.08
N PHE A 582 9.57 -4.71 -5.93
CA PHE A 582 10.68 -5.67 -5.77
C PHE A 582 10.61 -6.31 -4.38
N GLY A 583 11.02 -7.57 -4.26
CA GLY A 583 11.08 -8.20 -2.95
C GLY A 583 11.52 -9.66 -2.92
N PHE A 584 11.54 -10.22 -1.72
CA PHE A 584 11.82 -11.62 -1.42
C PHE A 584 10.97 -12.05 -0.21
N PRO A 585 10.32 -13.22 -0.22
CA PRO A 585 9.44 -13.63 0.88
C PRO A 585 10.23 -14.02 2.14
N SER A 586 9.59 -13.85 3.30
CA SER A 586 10.08 -14.34 4.59
C SER A 586 8.94 -14.87 5.46
N MET A 587 9.28 -15.74 6.40
CA MET A 587 8.34 -16.22 7.40
C MET A 587 7.90 -15.09 8.34
N PRO A 588 6.63 -15.07 8.80
CA PRO A 588 6.23 -14.25 9.93
C PRO A 588 6.83 -14.83 11.22
N SER A 589 6.80 -14.04 12.29
CA SER A 589 7.29 -14.45 13.60
C SER A 589 6.56 -15.68 14.14
N VAL A 590 7.23 -16.42 15.03
CA VAL A 590 6.61 -17.53 15.78
C VAL A 590 5.35 -17.08 16.54
N TYR A 591 5.27 -15.80 16.93
CA TYR A 591 4.09 -15.26 17.63
C TYR A 591 2.86 -15.23 16.73
N SER A 592 3.00 -14.83 15.46
CA SER A 592 1.90 -14.89 14.51
C SER A 592 1.51 -16.33 14.16
N TRP A 593 2.49 -17.24 14.08
CA TRP A 593 2.19 -18.66 13.85
C TRP A 593 1.35 -19.29 14.98
N ARG A 594 1.57 -18.89 16.24
CA ARG A 594 0.75 -19.37 17.38
C ARG A 594 -0.74 -19.03 17.24
N ASP A 595 -1.05 -17.93 16.57
CA ASP A 595 -2.43 -17.50 16.33
C ASP A 595 -3.07 -18.22 15.12
N ALA A 596 -2.27 -18.91 14.29
CA ALA A 596 -2.72 -19.47 13.02
C ALA A 596 -2.68 -21.00 12.96
N ILE A 597 -1.74 -21.66 13.64
CA ILE A 597 -1.56 -23.13 13.56
C ILE A 597 -1.19 -23.72 14.94
N PRO A 598 -1.39 -25.02 15.18
CA PRO A 598 -0.96 -25.67 16.42
C PRO A 598 0.57 -25.63 16.58
N GLU A 599 1.06 -25.43 17.82
CA GLU A 599 2.51 -25.39 18.11
C GLU A 599 3.24 -26.71 17.77
N SER A 600 2.53 -27.85 17.78
CA SER A 600 3.07 -29.13 17.32
C SER A 600 3.44 -29.17 15.83
N GLU A 601 2.97 -28.18 15.05
CA GLU A 601 3.18 -28.06 13.61
C GLU A 601 4.21 -26.98 13.25
N PHE A 602 4.96 -26.48 14.24
CA PHE A 602 6.05 -25.52 14.07
C PHE A 602 7.26 -26.18 13.41
N ASN A 603 7.10 -26.41 12.10
CA ASN A 603 8.08 -27.00 11.21
C ASN A 603 7.84 -26.43 9.82
N PHE A 604 8.91 -26.03 9.10
CA PHE A 604 8.81 -25.45 7.76
C PHE A 604 8.16 -26.40 6.74
N ASP A 605 8.29 -27.71 6.95
CA ASP A 605 7.73 -28.74 6.08
C ASP A 605 6.34 -29.23 6.51
N SER A 606 5.76 -28.68 7.58
CA SER A 606 4.42 -29.09 8.00
C SER A 606 3.39 -28.76 6.92
N SER A 607 2.34 -29.59 6.85
CA SER A 607 1.23 -29.34 5.92
C SER A 607 0.52 -28.02 6.22
N TYR A 608 0.54 -27.58 7.49
CA TYR A 608 0.01 -26.29 7.92
C TYR A 608 0.82 -25.13 7.35
N VAL A 609 2.14 -25.11 7.53
CA VAL A 609 2.98 -24.05 6.98
C VAL A 609 2.91 -24.01 5.45
N ARG A 610 2.89 -25.18 4.79
CA ARG A 610 2.72 -25.26 3.34
C ARG A 610 1.34 -24.79 2.88
N HIS A 611 0.28 -24.99 3.66
CA HIS A 611 -1.03 -24.43 3.33
C HIS A 611 -1.07 -22.91 3.42
N HIS A 612 -0.37 -22.36 4.40
CA HIS A 612 -0.29 -20.91 4.61
C HIS A 612 0.69 -20.20 3.67
N ASN A 613 1.56 -20.95 2.98
CA ASN A 613 2.40 -20.41 1.93
C ASN A 613 1.73 -20.53 0.55
N ARG A 614 1.56 -19.39 -0.11
CA ARG A 614 0.93 -19.28 -1.44
C ARG A 614 1.92 -19.01 -2.56
N HIS A 615 3.19 -18.89 -2.23
CA HIS A 615 4.31 -18.79 -3.16
C HIS A 615 5.02 -20.16 -3.27
N LEU A 616 5.17 -20.79 -4.43
CA LEU A 616 4.76 -20.37 -5.77
C LEU A 616 3.29 -20.71 -6.04
N SER A 617 2.61 -19.84 -6.78
CA SER A 617 1.25 -20.10 -7.27
C SER A 617 1.26 -20.87 -8.60
N GLY A 618 0.17 -21.59 -8.92
CA GLY A 618 -0.07 -22.09 -10.30
C GLY A 618 0.56 -23.43 -10.72
N GLY A 619 0.97 -24.31 -9.81
CA GLY A 619 1.40 -25.69 -10.14
C GLY A 619 0.29 -26.74 -10.07
N SER A 620 0.51 -27.92 -10.66
CA SER A 620 -0.47 -29.03 -10.65
C SER A 620 -0.68 -29.65 -9.27
N ASP A 621 0.29 -29.51 -8.36
CA ASP A 621 0.18 -29.87 -6.95
C ASP A 621 0.51 -28.66 -6.07
N PHE A 622 -0.50 -28.17 -5.36
CA PHE A 622 -0.42 -27.00 -4.49
C PHE A 622 0.67 -27.16 -3.41
N PHE A 623 0.75 -28.32 -2.75
CA PHE A 623 1.71 -28.51 -1.65
C PHE A 623 3.16 -28.57 -2.15
N SER A 624 3.40 -29.16 -3.32
CA SER A 624 4.72 -29.14 -3.95
C SER A 624 5.15 -27.73 -4.37
N SER A 625 4.26 -26.93 -4.98
CA SER A 625 4.59 -25.55 -5.34
C SER A 625 4.87 -24.66 -4.14
N SER A 626 4.08 -24.82 -3.08
CA SER A 626 4.31 -24.16 -1.79
C SER A 626 5.64 -24.58 -1.16
N ALA A 627 5.96 -25.88 -1.14
CA ALA A 627 7.26 -26.34 -0.66
C ALA A 627 8.42 -25.74 -1.47
N ASN A 628 8.28 -25.58 -2.78
CA ASN A 628 9.30 -24.94 -3.62
C ASN A 628 9.52 -23.47 -3.28
N GLY A 629 8.48 -22.69 -2.97
CA GLY A 629 8.67 -21.30 -2.53
C GLY A 629 9.30 -21.21 -1.14
N ILE A 630 9.00 -22.14 -0.23
CA ILE A 630 9.75 -22.28 1.04
C ILE A 630 11.23 -22.59 0.77
N ASN A 631 11.49 -23.49 -0.18
CA ASN A 631 12.85 -23.85 -0.56
C ASN A 631 13.67 -22.64 -1.04
N GLN A 632 13.07 -21.69 -1.76
CA GLN A 632 13.79 -20.50 -2.25
C GLN A 632 14.43 -19.68 -1.12
N PHE A 633 13.70 -19.30 -0.06
CA PHE A 633 14.33 -18.58 1.06
C PHE A 633 15.17 -19.49 1.94
N THR A 634 14.83 -20.78 2.11
CA THR A 634 15.70 -21.68 2.90
C THR A 634 17.06 -21.93 2.22
N ASP A 635 17.10 -22.03 0.90
CA ASP A 635 18.34 -22.18 0.12
C ASP A 635 19.16 -20.89 0.13
N SER A 636 18.51 -19.74 0.03
CA SER A 636 19.15 -18.44 0.26
C SER A 636 19.77 -18.33 1.65
N ILE A 637 19.05 -18.71 2.71
CA ILE A 637 19.57 -18.74 4.08
C ILE A 637 20.81 -19.65 4.16
N LYS A 638 20.73 -20.84 3.54
CA LYS A 638 21.86 -21.77 3.51
C LYS A 638 23.08 -21.16 2.85
N LEU A 639 22.98 -20.24 1.91
CA LEU A 639 24.16 -19.62 1.31
C LEU A 639 24.79 -18.57 2.22
N TRP A 640 23.98 -17.76 2.89
CA TRP A 640 24.43 -16.49 3.46
C TRP A 640 24.57 -16.46 4.99
N TYR A 641 23.83 -17.28 5.74
CA TYR A 641 23.75 -17.17 7.20
C TYR A 641 24.12 -18.47 7.94
N PRO A 642 24.51 -18.38 9.24
CA PRO A 642 24.61 -19.54 10.11
C PRO A 642 23.30 -20.34 10.13
N LEU A 643 23.39 -21.65 9.99
CA LEU A 643 22.23 -22.53 9.88
C LEU A 643 21.60 -22.78 11.26
N PRO A 644 20.32 -22.45 11.46
CA PRO A 644 19.70 -22.74 12.74
C PRO A 644 19.59 -24.24 13.01
N GLN A 645 20.04 -24.66 14.20
CA GLN A 645 20.15 -26.06 14.61
C GLN A 645 19.90 -26.21 16.11
N LEU A 646 18.89 -25.55 16.67
CA LEU A 646 18.60 -25.62 18.10
C LEU A 646 17.91 -26.93 18.49
N GLU A 647 18.24 -27.51 19.65
CA GLU A 647 17.61 -28.75 20.16
C GLU A 647 16.10 -28.63 20.38
N ASP A 648 15.62 -27.50 20.93
CA ASP A 648 14.20 -27.27 21.16
C ASP A 648 13.48 -26.96 19.83
N PRO A 649 12.46 -27.75 19.42
CA PRO A 649 11.83 -27.59 18.10
C PRO A 649 11.21 -26.21 17.88
N VAL A 650 10.61 -25.61 18.92
CA VAL A 650 9.97 -24.30 18.84
C VAL A 650 11.02 -23.20 18.74
N ALA A 651 12.10 -23.28 19.51
CA ALA A 651 13.24 -22.38 19.41
C ALA A 651 13.90 -22.49 18.03
N ASN A 652 14.08 -23.70 17.51
CA ASN A 652 14.66 -23.93 16.19
C ASN A 652 13.78 -23.35 15.08
N PHE A 653 12.47 -23.61 15.11
CA PHE A 653 11.51 -22.99 14.20
C PHE A 653 11.58 -21.46 14.28
N THR A 654 11.61 -20.91 15.49
CA THR A 654 11.77 -19.46 15.72
C THR A 654 13.06 -18.94 15.08
N ALA A 655 14.18 -19.61 15.26
CA ALA A 655 15.46 -19.21 14.69
C ALA A 655 15.46 -19.27 13.15
N TRP A 656 14.83 -20.28 12.55
CA TRP A 656 14.62 -20.34 11.10
C TRP A 656 13.71 -19.21 10.59
N THR A 657 12.57 -18.95 11.25
CA THR A 657 11.67 -17.84 10.85
C THR A 657 12.41 -16.50 10.91
N TRP A 658 13.13 -16.23 12.00
CA TRP A 658 13.86 -14.98 12.16
C TRP A 658 15.02 -14.84 11.16
N THR A 659 15.77 -15.91 10.88
CA THR A 659 16.85 -15.88 9.88
C THR A 659 16.31 -15.60 8.47
N SER A 660 15.11 -16.08 8.14
CA SER A 660 14.45 -15.72 6.87
C SER A 660 14.13 -14.23 6.78
N GLN A 661 13.72 -13.60 7.89
CA GLN A 661 13.49 -12.16 7.96
C GLN A 661 14.81 -11.36 7.87
N VAL A 662 15.91 -11.89 8.40
CA VAL A 662 17.25 -11.28 8.28
C VAL A 662 17.71 -11.31 6.81
N PHE A 663 17.57 -12.43 6.10
CA PHE A 663 17.87 -12.48 4.66
C PHE A 663 17.03 -11.47 3.87
N GLN A 664 15.72 -11.42 4.12
CA GLN A 664 14.83 -10.44 3.48
C GLN A 664 15.28 -9.00 3.77
N ALA A 665 15.62 -8.69 5.03
CA ALA A 665 16.09 -7.37 5.44
C ALA A 665 17.35 -6.94 4.68
N ASP A 666 18.36 -7.81 4.59
CA ASP A 666 19.59 -7.53 3.84
C ASP A 666 19.31 -7.36 2.34
N TYR A 667 18.48 -8.23 1.76
CA TYR A 667 18.09 -8.15 0.36
C TYR A 667 17.41 -6.81 0.04
N TYR A 668 16.53 -6.34 0.91
CA TYR A 668 15.80 -5.08 0.73
C TYR A 668 16.74 -3.90 0.87
N GLN A 669 17.63 -3.89 1.86
CA GLN A 669 18.61 -2.81 1.99
C GLN A 669 19.56 -2.74 0.79
N ALA A 670 20.03 -3.89 0.28
CA ALA A 670 20.90 -3.93 -0.90
C ALA A 670 20.21 -3.34 -2.14
N GLN A 671 18.96 -3.76 -2.42
CA GLN A 671 18.19 -3.23 -3.54
C GLN A 671 17.84 -1.74 -3.36
N ILE A 672 17.34 -1.34 -2.18
CA ILE A 672 17.02 0.07 -1.91
C ILE A 672 18.28 0.93 -2.03
N ALA A 673 19.43 0.49 -1.51
CA ALA A 673 20.68 1.22 -1.66
C ALA A 673 21.09 1.37 -3.14
N PHE A 674 20.94 0.31 -3.94
CA PHE A 674 21.19 0.34 -5.38
C PHE A 674 20.29 1.36 -6.09
N TYR A 675 18.97 1.31 -5.84
CA TYR A 675 18.01 2.24 -6.42
C TYR A 675 18.25 3.68 -5.98
N ARG A 676 18.53 3.92 -4.69
CA ARG A 676 18.84 5.25 -4.18
C ARG A 676 20.14 5.79 -4.77
N ARG A 677 21.19 4.98 -4.91
CA ARG A 677 22.44 5.38 -5.59
C ARG A 677 22.16 5.80 -7.04
N GLY A 678 21.19 5.15 -7.69
CA GLY A 678 20.74 5.47 -9.04
C GLY A 678 20.28 6.92 -9.24
N SER A 679 19.92 7.67 -8.18
CA SER A 679 19.59 9.09 -8.28
C SER A 679 20.77 9.95 -8.75
N GLY A 680 22.00 9.54 -8.40
CA GLY A 680 23.24 10.20 -8.82
C GLY A 680 23.89 9.63 -10.09
N LEU A 681 23.28 8.62 -10.71
CA LEU A 681 23.79 7.93 -11.90
C LEU A 681 22.99 8.33 -13.16
N PRO A 682 23.43 7.95 -14.37
CA PRO A 682 22.76 8.36 -15.61
C PRO A 682 21.28 7.98 -15.69
N ASN A 683 20.85 6.89 -15.04
CA ASN A 683 19.44 6.52 -15.00
C ASN A 683 18.58 7.46 -14.16
N ARG A 684 19.16 8.29 -13.29
CA ARG A 684 18.46 9.31 -12.48
C ARG A 684 17.21 8.70 -11.82
N GLN A 685 17.44 7.65 -11.04
CA GLN A 685 16.39 6.89 -10.35
C GLN A 685 15.70 7.76 -9.28
N MET A 686 14.37 7.82 -9.28
CA MET A 686 13.60 8.76 -8.45
C MET A 686 12.55 8.12 -7.51
N GLY A 687 12.66 6.83 -7.22
CA GLY A 687 11.87 6.25 -6.13
C GLY A 687 11.89 4.75 -6.00
N SER A 688 11.62 4.27 -4.79
CA SER A 688 11.72 2.86 -4.40
C SER A 688 10.54 2.48 -3.52
N LEU A 689 9.66 1.63 -4.05
CA LEU A 689 8.50 1.06 -3.38
C LEU A 689 8.67 -0.47 -3.33
N TYR A 690 9.09 -1.02 -2.19
CA TYR A 690 9.27 -2.48 -2.10
C TYR A 690 7.92 -3.20 -2.02
N TRP A 691 7.87 -4.43 -2.51
CA TRP A 691 6.77 -5.36 -2.31
C TRP A 691 7.04 -6.20 -1.06
N GLN A 692 6.18 -6.27 -0.04
CA GLN A 692 4.99 -5.44 0.23
C GLN A 692 5.04 -4.95 1.69
N PHE A 693 4.13 -4.07 2.11
CA PHE A 693 4.17 -3.45 3.43
C PHE A 693 3.53 -4.33 4.50
N ASN A 694 2.31 -4.79 4.26
CA ASN A 694 1.48 -5.48 5.25
C ASN A 694 0.98 -6.84 4.77
N ASP A 695 0.61 -7.68 5.73
CA ASP A 695 -0.01 -8.99 5.50
C ASP A 695 -1.54 -8.95 5.63
N ILE A 696 -2.23 -9.72 4.79
CA ILE A 696 -3.68 -9.94 4.87
C ILE A 696 -4.05 -11.05 5.87
N TRP A 697 -3.14 -12.00 6.10
CA TRP A 697 -3.29 -13.17 6.97
C TRP A 697 -1.91 -13.68 7.42
N VAL A 698 -1.85 -14.75 8.22
CA VAL A 698 -0.57 -15.31 8.68
C VAL A 698 -0.02 -16.29 7.65
N GLY A 699 1.11 -15.96 7.04
CA GLY A 699 1.83 -16.86 6.13
C GLY A 699 3.16 -16.27 5.66
N PRO A 700 4.00 -17.04 4.96
CA PRO A 700 5.22 -16.52 4.35
C PRO A 700 4.88 -15.59 3.19
N THR A 701 5.36 -14.35 3.25
CA THR A 701 5.05 -13.29 2.28
C THR A 701 6.23 -12.32 2.17
N TRP A 702 6.12 -11.39 1.23
CA TRP A 702 7.04 -10.27 1.06
C TRP A 702 6.80 -9.11 2.05
N SER A 703 5.86 -9.23 2.97
CA SER A 703 5.50 -8.13 3.87
C SER A 703 6.66 -7.74 4.79
N SER A 704 6.79 -6.46 5.14
CA SER A 704 7.63 -6.01 6.25
C SER A 704 6.89 -5.94 7.59
N THR A 705 5.55 -5.98 7.58
CA THR A 705 4.68 -6.04 8.76
C THR A 705 3.71 -7.20 8.66
N GLU A 706 3.62 -7.97 9.74
CA GLU A 706 2.78 -9.17 9.87
C GLU A 706 1.30 -8.81 10.01
N HIS A 707 0.40 -9.81 9.94
CA HIS A 707 -1.05 -9.58 9.91
C HIS A 707 -1.56 -8.71 11.07
N ASN A 708 -0.99 -8.80 12.27
CA ASN A 708 -1.36 -7.99 13.44
C ASN A 708 -0.57 -6.65 13.57
N LEU A 709 0.18 -6.27 12.54
CA LEU A 709 1.12 -5.14 12.46
C LEU A 709 2.42 -5.31 13.26
N ARG A 710 2.74 -6.52 13.75
CA ARG A 710 4.09 -6.80 14.27
C ARG A 710 5.12 -6.60 13.17
N GLN A 711 6.20 -5.89 13.47
CA GLN A 711 7.20 -5.52 12.47
C GLN A 711 8.24 -6.63 12.31
N LYS A 712 8.45 -7.10 11.06
CA LYS A 712 9.56 -8.01 10.71
C LYS A 712 10.89 -7.26 10.74
N VAL A 713 12.01 -7.98 10.66
CA VAL A 713 13.35 -7.36 10.54
C VAL A 713 13.42 -6.40 9.35
N ALA A 714 12.78 -6.75 8.23
CA ALA A 714 12.74 -5.93 7.01
C ALA A 714 12.13 -4.53 7.22
N TYR A 715 11.18 -4.37 8.15
CA TYR A 715 10.61 -3.04 8.47
C TYR A 715 11.68 -2.09 9.01
N TYR A 716 12.47 -2.56 9.97
CA TYR A 716 13.54 -1.76 10.59
C TYR A 716 14.70 -1.54 9.63
N ALA A 717 14.98 -2.52 8.77
CA ALA A 717 16.00 -2.41 7.74
C ALA A 717 15.62 -1.37 6.66
N ALA A 718 14.35 -1.36 6.24
CA ALA A 718 13.79 -0.35 5.34
C ALA A 718 13.81 1.06 5.98
N LYS A 719 13.42 1.17 7.26
CA LYS A 719 13.51 2.41 8.03
C LYS A 719 14.93 2.98 8.05
N ASP A 720 15.93 2.12 8.31
CA ASP A 720 17.34 2.51 8.33
C ASP A 720 17.82 3.02 6.96
N ILE A 721 17.56 2.28 5.87
CA ILE A 721 18.06 2.63 4.54
C ILE A 721 17.30 3.80 3.88
N PHE A 722 16.11 4.16 4.39
CA PHE A 722 15.35 5.34 3.95
C PHE A 722 15.65 6.63 4.72
N ASN A 723 16.64 6.61 5.63
CA ASN A 723 17.17 7.84 6.24
C ASN A 723 17.59 8.86 5.16
N PRO A 724 17.47 10.18 5.40
CA PRO A 724 17.75 11.17 4.37
C PRO A 724 19.16 11.09 3.79
N VAL A 725 20.17 10.89 4.65
CA VAL A 725 21.57 10.71 4.28
C VAL A 725 22.07 9.35 4.77
N ILE A 726 22.47 8.48 3.84
CA ILE A 726 22.96 7.13 4.14
C ILE A 726 24.37 6.90 3.61
N VAL A 727 25.06 5.91 4.18
CA VAL A 727 26.31 5.35 3.63
C VAL A 727 26.13 3.88 3.36
N TRP A 728 26.56 3.42 2.19
CA TRP A 728 26.41 2.03 1.78
C TRP A 728 27.66 1.46 1.09
N PRO A 729 28.10 0.25 1.47
CA PRO A 729 29.15 -0.51 0.81
C PRO A 729 28.56 -1.38 -0.32
N PHE A 730 29.03 -1.19 -1.55
CA PHE A 730 28.73 -2.01 -2.72
C PHE A 730 29.92 -2.91 -3.02
N TYR A 731 29.79 -4.19 -2.69
CA TYR A 731 30.82 -5.19 -2.97
C TYR A 731 30.35 -6.12 -4.08
N ASP A 732 31.22 -6.34 -5.06
CA ASP A 732 31.08 -7.36 -6.08
C ASP A 732 32.15 -8.44 -5.84
N GLU A 733 31.70 -9.62 -5.39
CA GLU A 733 32.58 -10.75 -5.09
C GLU A 733 33.26 -11.30 -6.35
N ALA A 734 32.61 -11.21 -7.52
CA ALA A 734 33.17 -11.74 -8.77
C ALA A 734 34.36 -10.92 -9.28
N THR A 735 34.32 -9.60 -9.06
CA THR A 735 35.40 -8.67 -9.45
C THR A 735 36.32 -8.29 -8.29
N ASP A 736 35.97 -8.67 -7.05
CA ASP A 736 36.64 -8.30 -5.79
C ASP A 736 36.75 -6.78 -5.58
N VAL A 737 35.76 -6.03 -6.08
CA VAL A 737 35.70 -4.57 -5.97
C VAL A 737 34.71 -4.16 -4.88
N LEU A 738 35.18 -3.38 -3.90
CA LEU A 738 34.34 -2.72 -2.91
C LEU A 738 34.32 -1.21 -3.16
N GLU A 739 33.15 -0.65 -3.39
CA GLU A 739 32.93 0.80 -3.41
C GLU A 739 32.08 1.23 -2.22
N VAL A 740 32.40 2.38 -1.63
CA VAL A 740 31.54 2.95 -0.57
C VAL A 740 31.00 4.29 -1.04
N TRP A 741 29.69 4.45 -0.93
CA TRP A 741 28.97 5.63 -1.41
C TRP A 741 28.17 6.29 -0.29
N VAL A 742 28.01 7.61 -0.39
CA VAL A 742 27.01 8.36 0.38
C VAL A 742 25.90 8.78 -0.55
N VAL A 743 24.65 8.61 -0.11
CA VAL A 743 23.45 8.96 -0.88
C VAL A 743 22.60 9.92 -0.05
N SER A 744 22.05 10.96 -0.71
CA SER A 744 21.16 11.94 -0.09
C SER A 744 19.90 12.13 -0.94
N ASP A 745 18.73 12.21 -0.30
CA ASP A 745 17.45 12.60 -0.94
C ASP A 745 17.02 14.04 -0.64
N LEU A 746 17.88 14.83 0.01
CA LEU A 746 17.61 16.23 0.35
C LEU A 746 17.67 17.14 -0.89
N TRP A 747 16.95 18.26 -0.85
CA TRP A 747 16.95 19.29 -1.91
C TRP A 747 18.12 20.26 -1.87
N GLU A 748 19.00 20.11 -0.89
CA GLU A 748 20.19 20.93 -0.73
C GLU A 748 21.45 20.09 -0.76
N LYS A 749 22.58 20.74 -1.07
CA LYS A 749 23.89 20.10 -1.01
C LYS A 749 24.19 19.68 0.43
N VAL A 750 24.67 18.45 0.60
CA VAL A 750 25.09 17.91 1.89
C VAL A 750 26.61 17.76 1.93
N SER A 751 27.24 18.31 2.95
CA SER A 751 28.68 18.19 3.21
C SER A 751 28.93 17.50 4.54
N GLY A 752 29.88 16.56 4.58
CA GLY A 752 30.14 15.80 5.81
C GLY A 752 31.46 15.05 5.81
N THR A 753 31.62 14.22 6.83
CA THR A 753 32.79 13.35 6.98
C THR A 753 32.35 11.91 7.23
N ALA A 754 32.96 10.99 6.50
CA ALA A 754 32.86 9.55 6.70
C ALA A 754 34.07 9.04 7.49
N THR A 755 33.84 8.16 8.47
CA THR A 755 34.87 7.48 9.25
C THR A 755 34.80 5.98 8.97
N PHE A 756 35.95 5.38 8.66
CA PHE A 756 36.11 3.98 8.30
C PHE A 756 36.99 3.30 9.32
N GLN A 757 36.67 2.07 9.73
CA GLN A 757 37.50 1.27 10.61
C GLN A 757 37.33 -0.21 10.32
N TRP A 758 38.44 -0.91 10.04
CA TRP A 758 38.46 -2.37 9.95
C TRP A 758 38.66 -2.99 11.33
N VAL A 759 37.82 -3.94 11.70
CA VAL A 759 37.87 -4.69 12.97
C VAL A 759 37.66 -6.18 12.74
N ASP A 760 38.04 -7.01 13.70
CA ASP A 760 37.65 -8.41 13.75
C ASP A 760 36.30 -8.61 14.48
N TRP A 761 35.76 -9.84 14.48
CA TRP A 761 34.52 -10.16 15.21
C TRP A 761 34.64 -10.00 16.73
N LYS A 762 35.86 -9.96 17.28
CA LYS A 762 36.13 -9.65 18.69
C LYS A 762 36.27 -8.15 18.93
N GLY A 763 36.07 -7.30 17.93
CA GLY A 763 36.15 -5.84 17.99
C GLY A 763 37.57 -5.27 18.07
N ASN A 764 38.61 -6.05 17.76
CA ASN A 764 39.98 -5.55 17.71
C ASN A 764 40.23 -4.90 16.34
N ALA A 765 40.92 -3.76 16.32
CA ALA A 765 41.30 -3.10 15.08
C ALA A 765 42.20 -3.99 14.22
N LEU A 766 41.93 -4.02 12.91
CA LEU A 766 42.76 -4.70 11.92
C LEU A 766 43.67 -3.69 11.21
N ASP A 767 44.91 -4.10 10.96
CA ASP A 767 45.88 -3.33 10.17
C ASP A 767 45.58 -3.47 8.67
N VAL A 768 44.57 -2.73 8.21
CA VAL A 768 44.14 -2.66 6.81
C VAL A 768 44.27 -1.20 6.35
N GLY A 769 45.20 -0.94 5.44
CA GLY A 769 45.50 0.41 4.97
C GLY A 769 44.35 1.07 4.21
N PRO A 770 44.22 2.41 4.24
CA PRO A 770 43.19 3.10 3.48
C PRO A 770 43.43 2.94 1.96
N PRO A 771 42.37 2.84 1.14
CA PRO A 771 42.49 2.77 -0.32
C PRO A 771 42.75 4.14 -0.97
N VAL A 772 42.92 5.18 -0.15
CA VAL A 772 43.12 6.57 -0.54
C VAL A 772 44.29 7.16 0.25
N HIS A 773 44.89 8.24 -0.26
CA HIS A 773 46.03 8.92 0.37
C HIS A 773 45.60 9.75 1.59
N VAL A 774 45.29 9.07 2.69
CA VAL A 774 44.98 9.67 3.99
C VAL A 774 45.78 8.97 5.09
N LYS A 775 46.10 9.69 6.16
CA LYS A 775 46.81 9.12 7.30
C LYS A 775 45.80 8.49 8.27
N PRO A 776 45.88 7.18 8.56
CA PRO A 776 45.02 6.56 9.57
C PRO A 776 45.37 7.06 10.98
N ALA A 777 44.37 7.02 11.86
CA ALA A 777 44.49 7.26 13.29
C ALA A 777 45.15 6.04 13.99
N ARG A 778 45.44 6.18 15.29
CA ARG A 778 46.11 5.14 16.08
C ARG A 778 45.28 3.86 16.24
N ASP A 779 43.95 3.98 16.17
CA ASP A 779 43.00 2.88 16.25
C ASP A 779 42.70 2.25 14.87
N GLY A 780 43.51 2.58 13.84
CA GLY A 780 43.35 2.11 12.47
C GLY A 780 42.27 2.83 11.67
N SER A 781 41.48 3.72 12.30
CA SER A 781 40.40 4.42 11.60
C SER A 781 40.93 5.51 10.66
N PHE A 782 40.20 5.82 9.59
CA PHE A 782 40.52 6.94 8.71
C PHE A 782 39.27 7.71 8.30
N LYS A 783 39.45 8.96 7.86
CA LYS A 783 38.35 9.87 7.54
C LYS A 783 38.42 10.37 6.11
N VAL A 784 37.26 10.50 5.48
CA VAL A 784 37.09 11.05 4.13
C VAL A 784 35.99 12.10 4.18
N ASN A 785 36.28 13.31 3.71
CA ASN A 785 35.27 14.35 3.56
C ASN A 785 34.50 14.12 2.26
N PHE A 786 33.22 14.51 2.26
CA PHE A 786 32.37 14.33 1.09
C PHE A 786 31.42 15.50 0.89
N ASP A 787 30.99 15.62 -0.37
CA ASP A 787 29.93 16.51 -0.82
C ASP A 787 28.96 15.70 -1.70
N VAL A 788 27.68 15.76 -1.37
CA VAL A 788 26.58 15.16 -2.15
C VAL A 788 25.69 16.30 -2.65
N GLN A 789 25.42 16.34 -3.95
CA GLN A 789 24.50 17.32 -4.54
C GLN A 789 23.04 17.00 -4.16
N PRO A 790 22.08 17.93 -4.36
CA PRO A 790 20.66 17.66 -4.14
C PRO A 790 20.18 16.40 -4.86
N ILE A 791 19.48 15.51 -4.15
CA ILE A 791 18.97 14.21 -4.62
C ILE A 791 20.02 13.46 -5.45
N ASN A 792 21.11 13.02 -4.82
CA ASN A 792 22.27 12.50 -5.52
C ASN A 792 23.06 11.49 -4.67
N ALA A 793 24.12 10.94 -5.26
CA ALA A 793 25.06 10.02 -4.62
C ALA A 793 26.51 10.40 -4.95
N THR A 794 27.43 10.17 -4.02
CA THR A 794 28.87 10.39 -4.24
C THR A 794 29.68 9.18 -3.75
N ARG A 795 30.67 8.78 -4.54
CA ARG A 795 31.58 7.69 -4.18
C ARG A 795 32.70 8.23 -3.30
N LEU A 796 32.90 7.61 -2.14
CA LEU A 796 33.93 8.00 -1.18
C LEU A 796 35.27 7.32 -1.48
N VAL A 797 35.23 5.99 -1.62
CA VAL A 797 36.42 5.14 -1.78
C VAL A 797 36.11 3.95 -2.69
N THR A 798 37.16 3.43 -3.32
CA THR A 798 37.14 2.18 -4.08
C THR A 798 38.32 1.32 -3.64
N TYR A 799 38.05 0.10 -3.18
CA TYR A 799 39.05 -0.97 -3.06
C TYR A 799 38.96 -1.80 -4.36
N PRO A 800 39.90 -1.65 -5.30
CA PRO A 800 39.80 -2.29 -6.62
C PRO A 800 40.12 -3.79 -6.62
N ALA A 801 40.70 -4.29 -5.52
CA ALA A 801 40.97 -5.71 -5.27
C ALA A 801 41.03 -5.90 -3.75
N LEU A 802 39.86 -5.97 -3.10
CA LEU A 802 39.73 -5.92 -1.64
C LEU A 802 40.60 -6.98 -0.94
N SER A 803 40.63 -8.20 -1.46
CA SER A 803 41.42 -9.31 -0.90
C SER A 803 42.92 -8.97 -0.75
N THR A 804 43.48 -8.15 -1.64
CA THR A 804 44.91 -7.78 -1.62
C THR A 804 45.28 -6.91 -0.40
N PHE A 805 44.30 -6.23 0.20
CA PHE A 805 44.51 -5.39 1.39
C PHE A 805 44.71 -6.22 2.68
N PHE A 806 44.40 -7.52 2.67
CA PHE A 806 44.47 -8.38 3.86
C PHE A 806 45.75 -9.22 3.96
N ALA A 807 46.59 -9.24 2.91
CA ALA A 807 48.00 -9.70 2.86
C ALA A 807 48.37 -10.93 3.73
N CYS A 808 47.49 -11.95 3.79
CA CYS A 808 47.63 -13.17 4.62
C CYS A 808 47.70 -12.98 6.14
N LYS A 809 47.60 -11.75 6.68
CA LYS A 809 47.66 -11.48 8.13
C LYS A 809 46.31 -11.64 8.83
N ASN A 810 45.23 -11.34 8.10
CA ASN A 810 43.87 -11.34 8.62
C ASN A 810 42.97 -12.13 7.65
N PRO A 811 42.35 -13.25 8.06
CA PRO A 811 41.43 -13.96 7.19
C PRO A 811 40.16 -13.14 6.94
N LEU A 812 39.64 -13.15 5.71
CA LEU A 812 38.42 -12.42 5.34
C LEU A 812 37.21 -12.83 6.20
N SER A 813 37.14 -14.10 6.60
CA SER A 813 36.13 -14.62 7.52
C SER A 813 36.10 -13.89 8.87
N ASN A 814 37.19 -13.21 9.25
CA ASN A 814 37.32 -12.49 10.51
C ASN A 814 37.52 -10.98 10.33
N ALA A 815 37.06 -10.40 9.21
CA ALA A 815 37.17 -8.99 8.93
C ALA A 815 35.80 -8.31 8.80
N LEU A 816 35.68 -7.11 9.37
CA LEU A 816 34.51 -6.26 9.30
C LEU A 816 34.94 -4.81 9.05
N LEU A 817 34.27 -4.13 8.14
CA LEU A 817 34.43 -2.69 7.95
C LEU A 817 33.24 -1.98 8.60
N SER A 818 33.52 -1.18 9.63
CA SER A 818 32.58 -0.22 10.16
C SER A 818 32.72 1.11 9.43
N ILE A 819 31.60 1.68 9.00
CA ILE A 819 31.53 2.95 8.31
C ILE A 819 30.51 3.82 9.04
N SER A 820 30.87 5.06 9.37
CA SER A 820 29.93 6.04 9.92
C SER A 820 30.06 7.37 9.20
N VAL A 821 28.93 8.03 8.92
CA VAL A 821 28.89 9.37 8.33
C VAL A 821 28.24 10.35 9.29
N LYS A 822 28.73 11.58 9.27
CA LYS A 822 28.13 12.72 9.94
C LYS A 822 28.10 13.91 8.99
N ALA A 823 26.90 14.46 8.78
CA ALA A 823 26.67 15.67 8.00
C ALA A 823 25.61 16.53 8.71
N GLY A 824 26.05 17.60 9.38
CA GLY A 824 25.16 18.38 10.25
C GLY A 824 24.54 17.52 11.36
N GLU A 825 23.21 17.45 11.38
CA GLU A 825 22.42 16.61 12.28
C GLU A 825 22.23 15.17 11.79
N TYR A 826 22.52 14.88 10.52
CA TYR A 826 22.35 13.56 9.93
C TYR A 826 23.54 12.66 10.27
N THR A 827 23.23 11.48 10.81
CA THR A 827 24.20 10.42 11.08
C THR A 827 23.68 9.08 10.59
N HIS A 828 24.56 8.29 9.98
CA HIS A 828 24.25 6.93 9.56
C HIS A 828 25.49 6.06 9.69
N SER A 829 25.31 4.77 10.00
CA SER A 829 26.41 3.82 10.14
C SER A 829 26.07 2.49 9.54
N LYS A 830 27.03 1.83 8.91
CA LYS A 830 26.86 0.50 8.33
C LYS A 830 28.10 -0.35 8.61
N PHE A 831 27.86 -1.64 8.84
CA PHE A 831 28.89 -2.66 8.84
C PHE A 831 28.90 -3.38 7.49
N PHE A 832 30.10 -3.72 7.01
CA PHE A 832 30.33 -4.55 5.86
C PHE A 832 31.19 -5.75 6.26
N HIS A 833 30.85 -6.91 5.73
CA HIS A 833 31.64 -8.14 5.85
C HIS A 833 32.00 -8.62 4.43
N PRO A 834 33.28 -8.92 4.15
CA PRO A 834 33.74 -9.36 2.83
C PRO A 834 33.37 -10.81 2.52
N GLN A 835 32.86 -11.55 3.49
CA GLN A 835 32.46 -12.94 3.35
C GLN A 835 31.09 -13.14 3.97
N SER A 836 30.29 -14.09 3.47
CA SER A 836 28.97 -14.38 4.03
C SER A 836 29.02 -14.67 5.53
N LEU A 837 27.94 -14.36 6.25
CA LEU A 837 27.86 -14.63 7.70
C LEU A 837 27.96 -16.13 8.00
N ARG A 838 27.55 -17.00 7.08
CA ARG A 838 27.73 -18.46 7.15
C ARG A 838 29.20 -18.87 7.32
N LEU A 839 30.11 -18.19 6.63
CA LEU A 839 31.54 -18.52 6.61
C LEU A 839 32.37 -17.59 7.53
N SER A 840 31.71 -16.66 8.21
CA SER A 840 32.33 -15.69 9.11
C SER A 840 32.65 -16.30 10.47
N SER A 841 33.75 -15.85 11.09
CA SER A 841 34.21 -16.27 12.43
C SER A 841 33.47 -15.49 13.54
N ILE A 842 32.13 -15.48 13.48
CA ILE A 842 31.28 -14.74 14.43
C ILE A 842 31.60 -15.18 15.86
N ALA A 843 31.94 -14.22 16.72
CA ALA A 843 32.25 -14.45 18.12
C ALA A 843 31.05 -14.11 19.01
N ASP A 844 30.97 -14.73 20.20
CA ASP A 844 29.99 -14.36 21.23
C ASP A 844 30.09 -12.85 21.52
N PRO A 845 29.05 -12.05 21.20
CA PRO A 845 29.08 -10.61 21.45
C PRO A 845 28.93 -10.28 22.94
N GLY A 846 28.49 -11.21 23.78
CA GLY A 846 28.20 -10.99 25.20
C GLY A 846 27.13 -9.92 25.37
N LEU A 847 25.98 -10.09 24.71
CA LEU A 847 24.88 -9.14 24.81
C LEU A 847 24.34 -9.05 26.24
N ALA A 848 24.23 -7.82 26.74
CA ALA A 848 23.61 -7.49 28.01
C ALA A 848 22.50 -6.46 27.77
N MET A 849 21.38 -6.59 28.49
CA MET A 849 20.26 -5.65 28.38
C MET A 849 19.79 -5.20 29.75
N THR A 850 19.56 -3.90 29.87
CA THR A 850 18.79 -3.30 30.97
C THR A 850 17.50 -2.75 30.41
N LYS A 851 16.41 -2.86 31.17
CA LYS A 851 15.06 -2.52 30.72
C LYS A 851 14.32 -1.67 31.75
N SER A 852 13.50 -0.75 31.28
CA SER A 852 12.63 0.06 32.13
C SER A 852 11.32 0.36 31.42
N LEU A 853 10.21 0.42 32.17
CA LEU A 853 8.88 0.76 31.66
C LEU A 853 8.36 2.00 32.40
N ARG A 854 7.90 2.99 31.65
CA ARG A 854 7.25 4.20 32.18
C ARG A 854 6.03 4.54 31.33
N GLY A 855 4.84 4.22 31.85
CA GLY A 855 3.59 4.42 31.10
C GLY A 855 3.58 3.59 29.82
N LYS A 856 3.33 4.24 28.67
CA LYS A 856 3.32 3.60 27.34
C LYS A 856 4.68 3.50 26.66
N THR A 857 5.76 3.74 27.39
CA THR A 857 7.12 3.78 26.84
C THR A 857 8.03 2.85 27.62
N ALA A 858 8.60 1.86 26.95
CA ALA A 858 9.67 1.04 27.52
C ALA A 858 11.00 1.41 26.86
N GLN A 859 12.08 1.39 27.64
CA GLN A 859 13.43 1.61 27.15
C GLN A 859 14.29 0.38 27.44
N PHE A 860 15.05 -0.02 26.44
CA PHE A 860 15.99 -1.14 26.50
C PHE A 860 17.37 -0.62 26.13
N LYS A 861 18.32 -0.70 27.06
CA LYS A 861 19.73 -0.39 26.78
C LYS A 861 20.49 -1.70 26.62
N ILE A 862 20.95 -1.95 25.40
CA ILE A 862 21.66 -3.15 24.97
C ILE A 862 23.14 -2.83 24.81
N THR A 863 24.01 -3.69 25.31
CA THR A 863 25.47 -3.55 25.24
C THR A 863 26.09 -4.84 24.71
N ALA A 864 26.99 -4.75 23.72
CA ALA A 864 27.82 -5.87 23.28
C ALA A 864 29.14 -5.86 24.06
N THR A 865 29.33 -6.76 25.04
CA THR A 865 30.46 -6.66 26.00
C THR A 865 31.74 -7.34 25.53
N LYS A 866 31.66 -8.35 24.65
CA LYS A 866 32.79 -9.22 24.30
C LYS A 866 33.28 -9.07 22.87
N GLY A 867 32.41 -8.75 21.92
CA GLY A 867 32.69 -8.69 20.48
C GLY A 867 31.67 -7.86 19.71
N VAL A 868 31.75 -7.88 18.39
CA VAL A 868 30.77 -7.22 17.51
C VAL A 868 29.48 -8.04 17.52
N ALA A 869 28.33 -7.37 17.73
CA ALA A 869 27.02 -8.00 17.66
C ALA A 869 26.37 -7.70 16.32
N ALA A 870 26.06 -8.74 15.54
CA ALA A 870 25.34 -8.63 14.27
C ALA A 870 23.86 -8.98 14.45
N TRP A 871 22.97 -8.20 13.83
CA TRP A 871 21.53 -8.40 13.86
C TRP A 871 20.96 -8.50 15.29
N VAL A 872 21.32 -7.55 16.15
CA VAL A 872 20.74 -7.45 17.49
C VAL A 872 19.24 -7.27 17.36
N TRP A 873 18.48 -8.21 17.90
CA TRP A 873 17.04 -8.26 17.83
C TRP A 873 16.43 -8.35 19.22
N VAL A 874 15.55 -7.38 19.52
CA VAL A 874 14.73 -7.38 20.71
C VAL A 874 13.30 -7.73 20.31
N ASP A 875 12.76 -8.80 20.87
CA ASP A 875 11.43 -9.31 20.57
C ASP A 875 10.50 -9.21 21.78
N TYR A 876 9.20 -9.03 21.55
CA TYR A 876 8.18 -8.84 22.59
C TYR A 876 7.13 -9.96 22.57
N PRO A 877 6.48 -10.29 23.69
CA PRO A 877 5.44 -11.33 23.75
C PRO A 877 4.12 -10.88 23.10
N SER A 878 3.20 -11.80 22.82
CA SER A 878 1.86 -11.49 22.28
C SER A 878 0.94 -10.73 23.25
N THR A 879 1.32 -10.64 24.53
CA THR A 879 0.57 -9.89 25.56
C THR A 879 0.76 -8.37 25.49
N VAL A 880 1.52 -7.87 24.52
CA VAL A 880 1.69 -6.44 24.23
C VAL A 880 1.74 -6.22 22.72
N ARG A 881 1.25 -5.06 22.26
CA ARG A 881 1.36 -4.62 20.87
C ARG A 881 1.93 -3.21 20.79
N GLY A 882 2.78 -2.98 19.80
CA GLY A 882 3.52 -1.73 19.66
C GLY A 882 4.63 -1.84 18.63
N TYR A 883 5.59 -0.91 18.71
CA TYR A 883 6.76 -0.89 17.83
C TYR A 883 8.00 -0.36 18.54
N PHE A 884 9.18 -0.77 18.09
CA PHE A 884 10.44 -0.16 18.50
C PHE A 884 10.77 1.07 17.63
N ASP A 885 11.49 2.04 18.18
CA ASP A 885 12.08 3.13 17.40
C ASP A 885 13.19 2.60 16.46
N GLN A 886 13.94 1.59 16.89
CA GLN A 886 14.98 0.89 16.13
C GLN A 886 15.08 -0.58 16.57
N ASN A 887 15.43 -1.47 15.65
CA ASN A 887 15.73 -2.89 15.93
C ASN A 887 16.58 -3.47 14.78
N GLY A 888 17.08 -4.70 14.92
CA GLY A 888 17.85 -5.37 13.85
C GLY A 888 19.20 -4.71 13.54
N PHE A 889 19.79 -4.01 14.52
CA PHE A 889 21.00 -3.21 14.34
C PHE A 889 22.28 -3.96 14.73
N TRP A 890 23.42 -3.36 14.44
CA TRP A 890 24.74 -3.88 14.79
C TRP A 890 25.40 -3.03 15.88
N LEU A 891 26.25 -3.64 16.71
CA LEU A 891 27.00 -2.96 17.78
C LEU A 891 28.48 -3.31 17.72
N HIS A 892 29.34 -2.30 17.91
CA HIS A 892 30.74 -2.52 18.26
C HIS A 892 30.90 -3.15 19.64
N LYS A 893 32.06 -3.78 19.88
CA LYS A 893 32.44 -4.18 21.23
C LYS A 893 32.51 -2.96 22.16
N GLY A 894 31.82 -3.06 23.28
CA GLY A 894 31.68 -2.01 24.29
C GLY A 894 30.61 -0.96 23.95
N GLU A 895 30.06 -0.96 22.73
CA GLU A 895 28.98 -0.03 22.36
C GLU A 895 27.72 -0.39 23.13
N SER A 896 26.99 0.65 23.55
CA SER A 896 25.65 0.52 24.10
C SER A 896 24.66 1.34 23.28
N ARG A 897 23.51 0.75 22.98
CA ARG A 897 22.40 1.44 22.32
C ARG A 897 21.14 1.34 23.15
N THR A 898 20.47 2.46 23.33
CA THR A 898 19.15 2.51 23.94
C THR A 898 18.11 2.59 22.83
N ILE A 899 17.18 1.63 22.82
CA ILE A 899 16.01 1.63 21.97
C ILE A 899 14.74 1.81 22.81
N THR A 900 13.71 2.33 22.18
CA THR A 900 12.42 2.65 22.80
C THR A 900 11.32 1.82 22.18
N PHE A 901 10.50 1.17 22.99
CA PHE A 901 9.26 0.54 22.55
C PHE A 901 8.07 1.41 22.93
N ILE A 902 7.23 1.73 21.94
CA ILE A 902 5.98 2.48 22.11
C ILE A 902 4.83 1.48 22.17
N VAL A 903 4.12 1.48 23.29
CA VAL A 903 2.99 0.57 23.56
C VAL A 903 1.72 1.16 22.97
N TRP A 904 1.12 0.46 22.01
CA TRP A 904 -0.26 0.70 21.59
C TRP A 904 -1.20 0.10 22.62
N ASP A 905 -1.06 -1.22 22.85
CA ASP A 905 -1.92 -2.05 23.70
C ASP A 905 -1.08 -2.92 24.66
N ASP A 906 -1.54 -3.09 25.90
CA ASP A 906 -0.90 -3.94 26.91
C ASP A 906 -1.96 -4.72 27.70
N TRP A 907 -1.96 -6.04 27.51
CA TRP A 907 -2.89 -6.97 28.16
C TRP A 907 -2.30 -7.62 29.43
N SER A 908 -1.08 -7.25 29.81
CA SER A 908 -0.35 -7.80 30.95
C SER A 908 -0.16 -6.82 32.11
N SER A 909 -0.65 -5.58 31.96
CA SER A 909 -0.44 -4.50 32.94
C SER A 909 1.04 -4.25 33.24
N GLY A 910 1.88 -4.26 32.20
CA GLY A 910 3.32 -4.00 32.26
C GLY A 910 4.19 -5.22 32.55
N ALA A 911 3.61 -6.39 32.83
CA ALA A 911 4.39 -7.61 33.11
C ALA A 911 5.15 -8.11 31.87
N TRP A 912 4.67 -7.83 30.66
CA TRP A 912 5.26 -8.21 29.37
C TRP A 912 6.75 -7.86 29.24
N ILE A 913 7.21 -6.79 29.91
CA ILE A 913 8.62 -6.37 29.85
C ILE A 913 9.56 -7.47 30.36
N ASN A 914 9.07 -8.37 31.21
CA ASN A 914 9.84 -9.48 31.75
C ASN A 914 10.12 -10.56 30.71
N ASP A 915 9.22 -10.72 29.73
CA ASP A 915 9.24 -11.78 28.72
C ASP A 915 9.87 -11.34 27.38
N VAL A 916 10.46 -10.13 27.35
CA VAL A 916 11.21 -9.62 26.20
C VAL A 916 12.46 -10.46 25.96
N VAL A 917 12.65 -10.89 24.72
CA VAL A 917 13.78 -11.73 24.30
C VAL A 917 14.82 -10.88 23.58
N LEU A 918 16.09 -11.08 23.92
CA LEU A 918 17.24 -10.47 23.25
C LEU A 918 18.04 -11.55 22.54
N ARG A 919 18.39 -11.33 21.27
CA ARG A 919 19.24 -12.24 20.48
C ARG A 919 20.11 -11.48 19.48
N SER A 920 21.07 -12.20 18.90
CA SER A 920 21.89 -11.83 17.75
C SER A 920 22.02 -13.03 16.81
N ILE A 921 22.66 -12.86 15.65
CA ILE A 921 22.91 -13.97 14.73
C ILE A 921 23.74 -15.11 15.37
N TYR A 922 24.56 -14.80 16.39
CA TYR A 922 25.35 -15.78 17.13
C TYR A 922 24.47 -16.77 17.91
N ASP A 923 23.28 -16.35 18.34
CA ASP A 923 22.40 -17.15 19.20
C ASP A 923 21.54 -18.16 18.41
N ASN A 924 21.61 -18.16 17.08
CA ASN A 924 20.79 -19.03 16.22
C ASN A 924 21.36 -20.44 16.02
N VAL A 925 22.61 -20.69 16.43
CA VAL A 925 23.27 -22.00 16.26
C VAL A 925 23.55 -22.62 17.60
N ASP A 926 23.42 -23.95 17.70
CA ASP A 926 23.90 -24.68 18.87
C ASP A 926 25.42 -24.55 18.99
N LYS A 927 25.89 -24.55 20.25
CA LYS A 927 27.28 -24.20 20.61
C LYS A 927 28.20 -25.41 20.67
#